data_AF-A0A1V9F0I9-F1
#
_entry.id   AF-A0A1V9F0I9-F1
#
_cell.length_a   1.000
_cell.length_b   1.000
_cell.length_c   1.000
_cell.angle_alpha   90.00
_cell.angle_beta   90.00
_cell.angle_gamma   90.00
#
_symmetry.space_group_name_H-M   'P 1'
#
loop_
_entity.id
_entity.type
_entity.pdbx_description
1 polymer ?
#
loop_
_entity_poly.entity_id
_entity_poly.type
_entity_poly.pdbx_seq_one_letter_code
_entity_poly.pdbx_strand_id
1 'polypeptide(L)'
;MKKMLLLLFSLFSVYVGTYAQDLYVSPSGSATNSGTSISAPTTLANAIATITAGSTIYMRGGTYNLTATVLIAESNSGTSSAQKNLFAYGSEVPVLSFAGMAVATSNRGIILDGSYWHLKGLIIESAGDNGLLLSGDNNTIESCIFRKNADSGLQLSRYNTNYTTIAQWPSNNLILNCEAYDNKDPDNEDADGFAAKLTCGAGNVFRNCVSHNNIDDGWDLYTKPDTGPIGAITLDGCISHDNGILTDGATSGNGDKNGFKLGGEDISVNHIVRRCIAFNNGKHGFTYNRNLGTIEVTNNTGYNNTERNFNFDGGTSVFKNNLSFQSGSNDRIIGTATAPNSFQGAAGGFTVTAADFVTLTPGPNANPASNGFLNLASGSDLINAGVTSTGITYNGGAPDLGAIESGNTSTSYSLTTNVSPAAGGTVSRNPNATTYAPGTVVTLTATASSGYTFTGWSGDASGSSTSVTLTMNANKTVAANFTNGSGTTYTLTTTASPSAGGSITRSPNATSYAAGTVVTLTATPASGYVFSSWSGGASGSSNTTTVTMNANTSVTANFTTSGGGTGTTLRIDDKSGTGTGYCSANGSRQNTYTGADGGYYINLSNSSGQGITWAVSAGAAGTYNLVWRYANAGSQSATTARVLVNGVQVNAAVSFPKTAAWTTWTTTAQIPVTLVAGANKIRLETTVAAEFANIDWIEITGNNPTEASCSAATGSRIATENETSTMMVEGAPLVVPNPTTGLSTVRFTLGSQQKVIINLFSADGRLVSTLANRTFAAGTHAVPVDYKGLQKGVYFISINYNGKQKLLQNILTR
;
A
#
# COMPACT_ATOMS: atom_id res chain seq x y z
N MET A 1 -10.40 54.66 44.93
CA MET A 1 -10.59 53.30 44.41
C MET A 1 -10.37 53.30 42.90
N LYS A 2 -9.10 53.31 42.47
CA LYS A 2 -8.67 53.45 41.05
C LYS A 2 -7.46 52.56 40.76
N LYS A 3 -7.35 51.43 41.46
CA LYS A 3 -6.27 50.43 41.30
C LYS A 3 -6.80 49.04 41.63
N MET A 4 -7.71 48.50 40.81
CA MET A 4 -8.06 47.07 40.89
C MET A 4 -8.80 46.55 39.64
N LEU A 5 -8.55 47.16 38.47
CA LEU A 5 -9.22 46.78 37.22
C LEU A 5 -8.23 46.76 36.05
N LEU A 6 -7.09 46.07 36.18
CA LEU A 6 -6.14 45.89 35.08
C LEU A 6 -5.22 44.67 35.24
N LEU A 7 -5.66 43.64 35.97
CA LEU A 7 -4.86 42.43 36.23
C LEU A 7 -5.64 41.12 36.06
N LEU A 8 -6.55 41.07 35.09
CA LEU A 8 -7.35 39.87 34.79
C LEU A 8 -7.59 39.67 33.28
N PHE A 9 -6.64 40.13 32.44
CA PHE A 9 -6.67 39.93 30.98
C PHE A 9 -5.31 39.49 30.41
N SER A 10 -4.49 38.75 31.18
CA SER A 10 -3.19 38.28 30.71
C SER A 10 -2.79 36.94 31.30
N LEU A 11 -3.62 35.89 31.20
CA LEU A 11 -3.19 34.51 31.50
C LEU A 11 -4.19 33.47 30.95
N PHE A 12 -4.49 33.56 29.66
CA PHE A 12 -4.96 32.42 28.86
C PHE A 12 -4.44 32.59 27.43
N SER A 13 -3.12 32.70 27.27
CA SER A 13 -2.52 32.17 26.04
C SER A 13 -2.61 30.66 26.18
N VAL A 14 -3.72 30.10 25.67
CA VAL A 14 -3.76 28.68 25.34
C VAL A 14 -2.58 28.48 24.40
N TYR A 15 -1.53 27.84 24.88
CA TYR A 15 -0.50 27.27 24.02
C TYR A 15 -1.24 26.20 23.22
N VAL A 16 -1.83 26.59 22.09
CA VAL A 16 -2.26 25.65 21.08
C VAL A 16 -0.95 25.13 20.53
N GLY A 17 -0.40 24.11 21.18
CA GLY A 17 0.71 23.36 20.63
C GLY A 17 0.26 22.93 19.23
N THR A 18 0.92 23.45 18.20
CA THR A 18 0.71 22.97 16.84
C THR A 18 1.13 21.52 16.84
N TYR A 19 0.16 20.61 16.90
CA TYR A 19 0.40 19.18 16.81
C TYR A 19 1.09 18.87 15.49
N ALA A 20 1.98 17.87 15.50
CA ALA A 20 2.58 17.36 14.27
C ALA A 20 1.45 16.98 13.30
N GLN A 21 1.53 17.49 12.07
CA GLN A 21 0.53 17.32 11.03
C GLN A 21 1.25 17.00 9.73
N ASP A 22 1.02 15.77 9.25
CA ASP A 22 1.56 15.34 7.97
C ASP A 22 0.92 16.08 6.80
N LEU A 23 1.74 16.37 5.78
CA LEU A 23 1.36 17.06 4.56
C LEU A 23 1.53 16.12 3.37
N TYR A 24 0.66 16.24 2.38
CA TYR A 24 0.67 15.46 1.15
C TYR A 24 0.94 16.39 -0.03
N VAL A 25 1.91 16.00 -0.85
CA VAL A 25 2.35 16.75 -2.03
C VAL A 25 2.22 15.86 -3.26
N SER A 26 1.83 16.42 -4.41
CA SER A 26 1.76 15.68 -5.67
C SER A 26 2.19 16.55 -6.85
N PRO A 27 2.58 15.98 -8.01
CA PRO A 27 2.92 16.76 -9.20
C PRO A 27 1.80 17.71 -9.67
N SER A 28 0.54 17.34 -9.43
CA SER A 28 -0.66 18.13 -9.74
C SER A 28 -1.23 18.86 -8.51
N GLY A 29 -0.45 18.99 -7.43
CA GLY A 29 -0.90 19.64 -6.19
C GLY A 29 -1.10 21.14 -6.37
N SER A 30 -2.00 21.73 -5.57
CA SER A 30 -2.26 23.17 -5.59
C SER A 30 -1.82 23.84 -4.29
N ALA A 31 -1.12 24.97 -4.37
CA ALA A 31 -0.72 25.75 -3.20
C ALA A 31 -1.92 26.28 -2.39
N THR A 32 -3.12 26.34 -3.00
CA THR A 32 -4.37 26.69 -2.30
C THR A 32 -4.87 25.57 -1.40
N ASN A 33 -4.40 24.34 -1.59
CA ASN A 33 -4.75 23.22 -0.72
C ASN A 33 -3.86 23.24 0.51
N SER A 34 -4.44 22.96 1.69
CA SER A 34 -3.69 22.81 2.94
C SER A 34 -2.68 21.65 2.92
N GLY A 35 -2.86 20.68 2.02
CA GLY A 35 -2.03 19.48 1.96
C GLY A 35 -2.30 18.49 3.09
N THR A 36 -3.30 18.71 3.94
CA THR A 36 -3.57 17.85 5.12
C THR A 36 -4.37 16.58 4.79
N SER A 37 -4.67 16.35 3.51
CA SER A 37 -5.35 15.16 3.00
C SER A 37 -4.76 14.75 1.66
N ILE A 38 -4.63 13.45 1.44
CA ILE A 38 -4.19 12.87 0.17
C ILE A 38 -5.13 13.20 -1.01
N SER A 39 -6.40 13.51 -0.73
CA SER A 39 -7.39 13.91 -1.75
C SER A 39 -7.24 15.38 -2.20
N ALA A 40 -6.49 16.18 -1.45
CA ALA A 40 -6.24 17.59 -1.75
C ALA A 40 -4.76 17.91 -1.48
N PRO A 41 -3.83 17.32 -2.26
CA PRO A 41 -2.40 17.53 -2.07
C PRO A 41 -2.02 18.98 -2.41
N THR A 42 -1.01 19.48 -1.70
CA THR A 42 -0.43 20.80 -1.93
C THR A 42 0.83 20.72 -2.82
N THR A 43 1.44 21.85 -3.13
CA THR A 43 2.74 21.91 -3.83
C THR A 43 3.90 21.68 -2.87
N LEU A 44 5.04 21.18 -3.36
CA LEU A 44 6.25 21.01 -2.54
C LEU A 44 6.70 22.31 -1.85
N ALA A 45 6.71 23.43 -2.58
CA ALA A 45 7.09 24.73 -2.04
C ALA A 45 6.21 25.15 -0.86
N ASN A 46 4.88 25.03 -1.01
CA ASN A 46 3.94 25.32 0.08
C ASN A 46 4.14 24.39 1.28
N ALA A 47 4.32 23.08 1.05
CA ALA A 47 4.53 22.12 2.14
C ALA A 47 5.81 22.41 2.94
N ILE A 48 6.91 22.75 2.28
CA ILE A 48 8.16 23.15 2.95
C ILE A 48 7.96 24.44 3.76
N ALA A 49 7.18 25.38 3.25
CA ALA A 49 6.91 26.64 3.95
C ALA A 49 6.02 26.45 5.20
N THR A 50 5.15 25.44 5.22
CA THR A 50 4.15 25.28 6.29
C THR A 50 4.40 24.11 7.24
N ILE A 51 5.37 23.23 6.97
CA ILE A 51 5.64 22.06 7.81
C ILE A 51 6.12 22.44 9.22
N THR A 52 5.53 21.80 10.23
CA THR A 52 5.93 21.90 11.64
C THR A 52 6.94 20.81 12.02
N ALA A 53 7.74 21.04 13.06
CA ALA A 53 8.69 20.06 13.56
C ALA A 53 7.99 18.76 13.99
N GLY A 54 8.60 17.60 13.71
CA GLY A 54 8.01 16.28 13.99
C GLY A 54 7.01 15.78 12.95
N SER A 55 6.74 16.55 11.89
CA SER A 55 5.79 16.19 10.83
C SER A 55 6.48 15.63 9.59
N THR A 56 5.70 14.97 8.72
CA THR A 56 6.17 14.41 7.46
C THR A 56 5.47 15.04 6.25
N ILE A 57 6.24 15.44 5.24
CA ILE A 57 5.77 15.70 3.88
C ILE A 57 5.84 14.38 3.12
N TYR A 58 4.67 13.81 2.79
CA TYR A 58 4.54 12.67 1.90
C TYR A 58 4.41 13.12 0.45
N MET A 59 5.41 12.76 -0.35
CA MET A 59 5.49 13.02 -1.77
C MET A 59 4.85 11.88 -2.56
N ARG A 60 3.77 12.18 -3.28
CA ARG A 60 3.18 11.25 -4.24
C ARG A 60 4.11 11.05 -5.42
N GLY A 61 4.02 9.89 -6.06
CA GLY A 61 4.82 9.52 -7.21
C GLY A 61 4.51 10.34 -8.46
N GLY A 62 5.47 10.32 -9.38
CA GLY A 62 5.44 11.09 -10.61
C GLY A 62 6.47 12.21 -10.64
N THR A 63 6.53 12.92 -11.76
CA THR A 63 7.55 13.93 -12.03
C THR A 63 7.09 15.32 -11.60
N TYR A 64 7.82 15.91 -10.67
CA TYR A 64 7.73 17.31 -10.27
C TYR A 64 8.65 18.11 -11.17
N ASN A 65 8.07 18.85 -12.11
CA ASN A 65 8.84 19.71 -13.03
C ASN A 65 9.17 21.03 -12.32
N LEU A 66 10.43 21.16 -11.90
CA LEU A 66 10.93 22.31 -11.16
C LEU A 66 11.87 23.13 -12.06
N THR A 67 11.79 24.45 -11.95
CA THR A 67 12.62 25.38 -12.74
C THR A 67 13.49 26.26 -11.86
N ALA A 68 13.41 26.08 -10.54
CA ALA A 68 14.14 26.87 -9.54
C ALA A 68 14.52 25.98 -8.35
N THR A 69 15.58 26.39 -7.64
CA THR A 69 16.11 25.69 -6.47
C THR A 69 15.06 25.53 -5.39
N VAL A 70 14.98 24.34 -4.81
CA VAL A 70 14.18 24.08 -3.61
C VAL A 70 15.05 24.36 -2.38
N LEU A 71 14.83 25.51 -1.74
CA LEU A 71 15.55 25.89 -0.53
C LEU A 71 14.79 25.45 0.73
N ILE A 72 15.41 24.60 1.53
CA ILE A 72 15.06 24.34 2.93
C ILE A 72 16.04 25.14 3.79
N ALA A 73 15.65 26.36 4.14
CA ALA A 73 16.51 27.32 4.83
C ALA A 73 16.92 26.86 6.24
N GLU A 74 18.04 27.36 6.75
CA GLU A 74 18.53 27.11 8.13
C GLU A 74 17.45 27.36 9.20
N SER A 75 16.67 28.43 9.05
CA SER A 75 15.55 28.77 9.94
C SER A 75 14.42 27.73 9.95
N ASN A 76 14.37 26.84 8.95
CA ASN A 76 13.39 25.78 8.81
C ASN A 76 13.95 24.44 9.32
N SER A 77 14.48 24.42 10.54
CA SER A 77 15.05 23.21 11.16
C SER A 77 14.01 22.40 11.95
N GLY A 78 14.24 21.09 12.06
CA GLY A 78 13.63 20.24 13.08
C GLY A 78 14.40 20.30 14.41
N THR A 79 14.17 19.31 15.28
CA THR A 79 15.00 19.09 16.48
C THR A 79 15.34 17.61 16.62
N SER A 80 16.27 17.27 17.51
CA SER A 80 16.63 15.88 17.82
C SER A 80 15.45 15.03 18.32
N SER A 81 14.41 15.66 18.87
CA SER A 81 13.17 14.99 19.31
C SER A 81 12.00 15.14 18.36
N ALA A 82 12.13 15.97 17.31
CA ALA A 82 11.07 16.31 16.38
C ALA A 82 11.65 16.64 14.99
N GLN A 83 12.24 15.63 14.35
CA GLN A 83 12.79 15.72 12.98
C GLN A 83 11.67 16.05 11.98
N LYS A 84 11.99 16.82 10.94
CA LYS A 84 11.08 17.06 9.80
C LYS A 84 11.40 16.07 8.69
N ASN A 85 10.37 15.52 8.05
CA ASN A 85 10.56 14.46 7.06
C ASN A 85 10.05 14.87 5.68
N LEU A 86 10.74 14.46 4.62
CA LEU A 86 10.32 14.57 3.22
C LEU A 86 10.47 13.20 2.56
N PHE A 87 9.37 12.44 2.52
CA PHE A 87 9.37 11.02 2.17
C PHE A 87 8.55 10.74 0.92
N ALA A 88 8.98 9.79 0.11
CA ALA A 88 8.10 9.12 -0.83
C ALA A 88 6.88 8.50 -0.12
N TYR A 89 5.71 8.61 -0.73
CA TYR A 89 4.47 8.04 -0.19
C TYR A 89 4.36 6.54 -0.50
N GLY A 90 4.49 5.69 0.52
CA GLY A 90 4.40 4.24 0.36
C GLY A 90 5.50 3.70 -0.55
N SER A 91 5.12 3.03 -1.64
CA SER A 91 6.05 2.53 -2.68
C SER A 91 6.08 3.40 -3.93
N GLU A 92 5.49 4.60 -3.89
CA GLU A 92 5.47 5.51 -5.02
C GLU A 92 6.87 6.13 -5.25
N VAL A 93 7.18 6.51 -6.49
CA VAL A 93 8.50 7.06 -6.86
C VAL A 93 8.35 8.53 -7.27
N PRO A 94 8.64 9.49 -6.37
CA PRO A 94 8.67 10.90 -6.71
C PRO A 94 9.98 11.25 -7.42
N VAL A 95 9.88 11.96 -8.55
CA VAL A 95 11.02 12.46 -9.32
C VAL A 95 11.00 13.98 -9.31
N LEU A 96 11.94 14.61 -8.63
CA LEU A 96 12.17 16.04 -8.69
C LEU A 96 13.08 16.30 -9.88
N SER A 97 12.48 16.68 -11.00
CA SER A 97 13.19 16.95 -12.25
C SER A 97 13.38 18.44 -12.42
N PHE A 98 14.63 18.86 -12.53
CA PHE A 98 15.02 20.24 -12.74
C PHE A 98 15.36 20.53 -14.20
N ALA A 99 14.92 19.70 -15.15
CA ALA A 99 15.26 19.81 -16.57
C ALA A 99 14.90 21.17 -17.22
N GLY A 100 14.04 21.98 -16.61
CA GLY A 100 13.73 23.35 -17.04
C GLY A 100 14.62 24.44 -16.42
N MET A 101 15.59 24.06 -15.58
CA MET A 101 16.55 24.94 -14.92
C MET A 101 17.78 25.14 -15.80
N ALA A 102 18.27 26.37 -15.91
CA ALA A 102 19.50 26.66 -16.66
C ALA A 102 20.74 26.18 -15.88
N VAL A 103 21.82 25.83 -16.59
CA VAL A 103 23.10 25.48 -15.97
C VAL A 103 23.79 26.74 -15.43
N ALA A 104 24.07 26.78 -14.12
CA ALA A 104 24.81 27.85 -13.44
C ALA A 104 25.17 27.41 -12.01
N THR A 105 26.30 27.86 -11.47
CA THR A 105 26.83 27.49 -10.12
C THR A 105 25.95 27.93 -8.92
N SER A 106 24.81 28.57 -9.16
CA SER A 106 23.79 28.88 -8.16
C SER A 106 22.55 28.00 -8.27
N ASN A 107 22.39 27.28 -9.40
CA ASN A 107 21.17 26.60 -9.81
C ASN A 107 21.17 25.15 -9.33
N ARG A 108 21.31 25.00 -8.02
CA ARG A 108 21.27 23.71 -7.32
C ARG A 108 19.85 23.16 -7.31
N GLY A 109 19.69 21.85 -7.34
CA GLY A 109 18.36 21.22 -7.27
C GLY A 109 17.69 21.53 -5.93
N ILE A 110 18.21 20.90 -4.87
CA ILE A 110 17.80 21.17 -3.49
C ILE A 110 18.97 21.77 -2.72
N ILE A 111 18.69 22.79 -1.90
CA ILE A 111 19.60 23.25 -0.85
C ILE A 111 18.96 22.92 0.49
N LEU A 112 19.57 22.00 1.24
CA LEU A 112 19.16 21.63 2.60
C LEU A 112 20.10 22.29 3.60
N ASP A 113 19.79 23.53 3.94
CA ASP A 113 20.51 24.34 4.92
C ASP A 113 19.93 24.18 6.34
N GLY A 114 18.67 23.74 6.44
CA GLY A 114 18.05 23.33 7.71
C GLY A 114 18.67 22.08 8.32
N SER A 115 18.61 21.99 9.65
CA SER A 115 19.08 20.86 10.45
C SER A 115 17.92 19.95 10.88
N TYR A 116 18.23 18.69 11.22
CA TYR A 116 17.24 17.68 11.62
C TYR A 116 16.11 17.47 10.60
N TRP A 117 16.50 17.20 9.36
CA TRP A 117 15.65 16.73 8.29
C TRP A 117 15.92 15.27 7.93
N HIS A 118 14.90 14.54 7.48
CA HIS A 118 15.02 13.22 6.89
C HIS A 118 14.45 13.26 5.46
N LEU A 119 15.28 13.10 4.45
CA LEU A 119 14.84 12.92 3.07
C LEU A 119 14.91 11.43 2.72
N LYS A 120 13.82 10.87 2.16
CA LYS A 120 13.76 9.44 1.85
C LYS A 120 13.06 9.10 0.55
N GLY A 121 13.69 8.26 -0.28
CA GLY A 121 13.05 7.64 -1.45
C GLY A 121 12.83 8.60 -2.62
N LEU A 122 13.68 9.62 -2.76
CA LEU A 122 13.52 10.66 -3.78
C LEU A 122 14.49 10.44 -4.94
N ILE A 123 14.03 10.67 -6.16
CA ILE A 123 14.93 10.85 -7.32
C ILE A 123 15.08 12.35 -7.56
N ILE A 124 16.32 12.84 -7.58
CA ILE A 124 16.68 14.23 -7.84
C ILE A 124 17.53 14.25 -9.10
N GLU A 125 17.04 14.92 -10.14
CA GLU A 125 17.69 14.88 -11.45
C GLU A 125 17.69 16.20 -12.20
N SER A 126 18.68 16.34 -13.09
CA SER A 126 18.76 17.43 -14.07
C SER A 126 18.82 18.82 -13.45
N ALA A 127 19.40 18.96 -12.25
CA ALA A 127 19.73 20.28 -11.71
C ALA A 127 20.76 20.99 -12.58
N GLY A 128 20.72 22.32 -12.59
CA GLY A 128 21.67 23.16 -13.33
C GLY A 128 23.04 23.31 -12.67
N ASP A 129 23.24 22.61 -11.56
CA ASP A 129 24.43 22.49 -10.72
C ASP A 129 24.25 21.17 -9.94
N ASN A 130 24.75 21.07 -8.71
CA ASN A 130 24.61 19.88 -7.89
C ASN A 130 23.13 19.52 -7.63
N GLY A 131 22.83 18.22 -7.58
CA GLY A 131 21.46 17.74 -7.35
C GLY A 131 20.94 18.13 -5.96
N LEU A 132 21.74 17.85 -4.93
CA LEU A 132 21.49 18.27 -3.55
C LEU A 132 22.75 18.89 -2.95
N LEU A 133 22.66 20.14 -2.50
CA LEU A 133 23.62 20.72 -1.57
C LEU A 133 23.11 20.53 -0.13
N LEU A 134 23.80 19.67 0.63
CA LEU A 134 23.57 19.42 2.04
C LEU A 134 24.45 20.36 2.86
N SER A 135 23.84 21.27 3.60
CA SER A 135 24.51 22.37 4.32
C SER A 135 24.15 22.50 5.79
N GLY A 136 23.04 21.89 6.23
CA GLY A 136 22.66 21.81 7.64
C GLY A 136 23.29 20.62 8.38
N ASP A 137 22.95 20.52 9.66
CA ASP A 137 23.46 19.50 10.58
C ASP A 137 22.43 18.42 10.93
N ASN A 138 22.92 17.25 11.35
CA ASN A 138 22.08 16.17 11.90
C ASN A 138 20.95 15.73 10.95
N ASN A 139 21.18 15.81 9.64
CA ASN A 139 20.22 15.38 8.63
C ASN A 139 20.45 13.91 8.24
N THR A 140 19.41 13.25 7.74
CA THR A 140 19.47 11.92 7.15
C THR A 140 18.98 11.96 5.71
N ILE A 141 19.79 11.47 4.78
CA ILE A 141 19.45 11.28 3.38
C ILE A 141 19.45 9.78 3.13
N GLU A 142 18.28 9.19 2.91
CA GLU A 142 18.11 7.73 2.86
C GLU A 142 17.49 7.29 1.54
N SER A 143 18.09 6.30 0.86
CA SER A 143 17.49 5.69 -0.34
C SER A 143 17.11 6.72 -1.42
N CYS A 144 17.92 7.76 -1.57
CA CYS A 144 17.72 8.78 -2.62
C CYS A 144 18.65 8.50 -3.80
N ILE A 145 18.21 8.91 -4.99
CA ILE A 145 18.96 8.78 -6.25
C ILE A 145 19.28 10.17 -6.79
N PHE A 146 20.54 10.44 -7.09
CA PHE A 146 21.02 11.69 -7.67
C PHE A 146 21.57 11.42 -9.06
N ARG A 147 20.89 11.89 -10.11
CA ARG A 147 21.33 11.58 -11.47
C ARG A 147 21.24 12.70 -12.47
N LYS A 148 22.11 12.69 -13.47
CA LYS A 148 22.03 13.61 -14.62
C LYS A 148 22.01 15.08 -14.22
N ASN A 149 22.60 15.41 -13.07
CA ASN A 149 22.75 16.80 -12.65
C ASN A 149 23.95 17.42 -13.36
N ALA A 150 23.93 18.73 -13.56
CA ALA A 150 24.97 19.47 -14.29
C ALA A 150 26.21 19.79 -13.42
N ASP A 151 26.33 19.11 -12.28
CA ASP A 151 27.47 19.05 -11.36
C ASP A 151 27.21 17.79 -10.48
N SER A 152 27.93 17.64 -9.39
CA SER A 152 27.88 16.53 -8.45
C SER A 152 26.47 16.11 -8.03
N GLY A 153 26.22 14.82 -7.88
CA GLY A 153 24.92 14.31 -7.46
C GLY A 153 24.46 14.89 -6.10
N LEU A 154 25.29 14.70 -5.07
CA LEU A 154 25.13 15.32 -3.76
C LEU A 154 26.45 15.95 -3.32
N GLN A 155 26.42 17.26 -3.04
CA GLN A 155 27.53 17.96 -2.40
C GLN A 155 27.21 18.26 -0.93
N LEU A 156 28.13 17.96 -0.03
CA LEU A 156 28.07 18.27 1.39
C LEU A 156 29.08 19.38 1.70
N SER A 157 28.57 20.61 1.86
CA SER A 157 29.38 21.78 2.14
C SER A 157 28.49 22.94 2.65
N ARG A 158 29.07 23.92 3.34
CA ARG A 158 28.32 25.11 3.78
C ARG A 158 27.61 25.82 2.61
N TYR A 159 26.39 26.28 2.85
CA TYR A 159 25.71 27.23 1.97
C TYR A 159 25.95 28.68 2.43
N ASN A 160 25.89 28.92 3.75
CA ASN A 160 26.15 30.24 4.32
C ASN A 160 27.64 30.61 4.25
N THR A 161 27.99 31.51 3.33
CA THR A 161 29.38 31.93 3.09
C THR A 161 29.99 32.76 4.22
N ASN A 162 29.20 33.18 5.22
CA ASN A 162 29.72 33.81 6.44
C ASN A 162 30.30 32.79 7.44
N TYR A 163 30.06 31.49 7.25
CA TYR A 163 30.57 30.44 8.12
C TYR A 163 32.00 30.08 7.78
N THR A 164 32.96 30.73 8.42
CA THR A 164 34.39 30.62 8.10
C THR A 164 35.16 29.63 8.98
N THR A 165 34.49 28.94 9.91
CA THR A 165 35.13 27.96 10.79
C THR A 165 34.46 26.59 10.69
N ILE A 166 35.26 25.52 10.84
CA ILE A 166 34.81 24.13 10.72
C ILE A 166 33.64 23.77 11.65
N ALA A 167 33.54 24.42 12.82
CA ALA A 167 32.45 24.20 13.77
C ALA A 167 31.08 24.72 13.29
N GLN A 168 31.07 25.56 12.25
CA GLN A 168 29.86 26.11 11.62
C GLN A 168 29.51 25.39 10.31
N TRP A 169 30.30 24.39 9.92
CA TRP A 169 30.07 23.64 8.69
C TRP A 169 29.20 22.41 8.94
N PRO A 170 28.45 21.94 7.93
CA PRO A 170 27.51 20.83 8.08
C PRO A 170 28.16 19.61 8.71
N SER A 171 27.58 19.15 9.81
CA SER A 171 28.11 18.11 10.67
C SER A 171 27.05 17.05 11.02
N ASN A 172 27.51 15.86 11.38
CA ASN A 172 26.68 14.75 11.89
C ASN A 172 25.56 14.30 10.94
N ASN A 173 25.75 14.45 9.62
CA ASN A 173 24.80 13.98 8.64
C ASN A 173 25.01 12.50 8.30
N LEU A 174 23.93 11.78 8.03
CA LEU A 174 23.94 10.40 7.57
C LEU A 174 23.40 10.31 6.15
N ILE A 175 24.24 9.88 5.20
CA ILE A 175 23.85 9.54 3.84
C ILE A 175 23.84 8.01 3.77
N LEU A 176 22.67 7.42 3.55
CA LEU A 176 22.42 5.99 3.73
C LEU A 176 21.73 5.39 2.50
N ASN A 177 22.28 4.30 1.96
CA ASN A 177 21.69 3.55 0.84
C ASN A 177 21.35 4.43 -0.38
N CYS A 178 22.11 5.51 -0.62
CA CYS A 178 21.87 6.42 -1.74
C CYS A 178 22.64 5.98 -2.98
N GLU A 179 22.16 6.38 -4.14
CA GLU A 179 22.76 6.10 -5.45
C GLU A 179 23.05 7.41 -6.18
N ALA A 180 24.22 7.53 -6.82
CA ALA A 180 24.55 8.69 -7.64
C ALA A 180 25.20 8.28 -8.96
N TYR A 181 24.61 8.70 -10.09
CA TYR A 181 25.10 8.31 -11.42
C TYR A 181 24.76 9.28 -12.55
N ASP A 182 25.51 9.20 -13.64
CA ASP A 182 25.37 10.05 -14.83
C ASP A 182 25.43 11.56 -14.52
N ASN A 183 26.02 11.98 -13.40
CA ASN A 183 26.22 13.39 -13.10
C ASN A 183 27.37 13.93 -13.95
N LYS A 184 27.17 15.12 -14.53
CA LYS A 184 28.01 15.64 -15.60
C LYS A 184 27.94 17.17 -15.69
N ASP A 185 29.04 17.83 -15.34
CA ASP A 185 29.27 19.25 -15.57
C ASP A 185 29.64 19.57 -17.03
N PRO A 186 29.47 20.83 -17.49
CA PRO A 186 29.77 21.23 -18.86
C PRO A 186 31.22 20.99 -19.31
N ASP A 187 32.18 21.06 -18.40
CA ASP A 187 33.61 20.88 -18.65
C ASP A 187 34.07 19.42 -18.54
N ASN A 188 33.26 18.53 -17.97
CA ASN A 188 33.51 17.10 -17.79
C ASN A 188 34.65 16.79 -16.81
N GLU A 189 34.75 17.59 -15.75
CA GLU A 189 35.87 17.58 -14.80
C GLU A 189 35.44 17.56 -13.34
N ASP A 190 34.28 18.14 -12.99
CA ASP A 190 33.95 18.46 -11.60
C ASP A 190 32.77 17.65 -11.01
N ALA A 191 31.95 17.00 -11.85
CA ALA A 191 30.72 16.34 -11.41
C ALA A 191 30.97 14.93 -10.88
N ASP A 192 30.99 14.85 -9.56
CA ASP A 192 31.12 13.61 -8.81
C ASP A 192 29.76 12.92 -8.61
N GLY A 193 29.78 11.68 -8.13
CA GLY A 193 28.58 11.12 -7.51
C GLY A 193 28.28 11.79 -6.16
N PHE A 194 29.27 11.76 -5.26
CA PHE A 194 29.16 12.34 -3.92
C PHE A 194 30.38 13.21 -3.58
N ALA A 195 30.16 14.45 -3.21
CA ALA A 195 31.20 15.43 -2.95
C ALA A 195 31.12 15.98 -1.52
N ALA A 196 31.87 15.39 -0.57
CA ALA A 196 31.97 15.91 0.80
C ALA A 196 33.25 16.73 0.96
N LYS A 197 33.25 17.92 0.37
CA LYS A 197 34.45 18.71 0.08
C LYS A 197 34.38 20.15 0.57
N LEU A 198 35.53 20.83 0.55
CA LEU A 198 35.75 22.25 0.84
C LEU A 198 35.46 22.68 2.28
N THR A 199 34.18 22.75 2.65
CA THR A 199 33.70 23.34 3.90
C THR A 199 32.65 22.44 4.53
N CYS A 200 33.10 21.24 4.88
CA CYS A 200 32.32 20.19 5.53
C CYS A 200 32.82 19.99 6.96
N GLY A 201 31.89 19.91 7.91
CA GLY A 201 32.19 19.65 9.32
C GLY A 201 32.43 18.16 9.61
N ALA A 202 32.46 17.81 10.90
CA ALA A 202 32.80 16.47 11.36
C ALA A 202 31.57 15.56 11.55
N GLY A 203 31.79 14.25 11.72
CA GLY A 203 30.75 13.29 12.07
C GLY A 203 29.84 12.88 10.91
N ASN A 204 30.13 13.32 9.69
CA ASN A 204 29.38 12.95 8.50
C ASN A 204 29.73 11.53 8.04
N VAL A 205 28.71 10.75 7.69
CA VAL A 205 28.83 9.33 7.35
C VAL A 205 28.11 9.04 6.04
N PHE A 206 28.81 8.41 5.10
CA PHE A 206 28.22 7.72 3.97
C PHE A 206 28.22 6.22 4.26
N ARG A 207 27.05 5.58 4.19
CA ARG A 207 26.90 4.15 4.45
C ARG A 207 26.13 3.47 3.35
N ASN A 208 26.66 2.36 2.85
CA ASN A 208 26.02 1.51 1.84
C ASN A 208 25.54 2.28 0.59
N CYS A 209 26.23 3.36 0.24
CA CYS A 209 25.90 4.16 -0.92
C CYS A 209 26.63 3.63 -2.15
N VAL A 210 26.07 3.85 -3.33
CA VAL A 210 26.64 3.42 -4.61
C VAL A 210 26.84 4.63 -5.51
N SER A 211 28.04 4.80 -6.04
CA SER A 211 28.36 5.85 -7.00
C SER A 211 28.90 5.21 -8.27
N HIS A 212 28.28 5.51 -9.40
CA HIS A 212 28.75 4.93 -10.66
C HIS A 212 28.51 5.81 -11.87
N ASN A 213 29.34 5.65 -12.89
CA ASN A 213 29.16 6.34 -14.16
C ASN A 213 29.00 7.87 -14.03
N ASN A 214 29.64 8.50 -13.05
CA ASN A 214 29.75 9.95 -13.00
C ASN A 214 30.92 10.40 -13.87
N ILE A 215 30.90 11.63 -14.36
CA ILE A 215 31.90 12.09 -15.34
C ILE A 215 33.29 12.19 -14.72
N ASP A 216 33.38 12.64 -13.46
CA ASP A 216 34.65 12.70 -12.72
C ASP A 216 34.78 11.54 -11.72
N ASP A 217 34.67 11.78 -10.41
CA ASP A 217 34.86 10.74 -9.41
C ASP A 217 33.57 10.13 -8.89
N GLY A 218 33.69 8.96 -8.29
CA GLY A 218 32.61 8.42 -7.48
C GLY A 218 32.41 9.20 -6.18
N TRP A 219 33.51 9.48 -5.49
CA TRP A 219 33.59 10.32 -4.29
C TRP A 219 34.73 11.31 -4.38
N ASP A 220 34.45 12.56 -4.03
CA ASP A 220 35.46 13.61 -3.87
C ASP A 220 35.41 14.25 -2.47
N LEU A 221 36.50 14.12 -1.72
CA LEU A 221 36.71 14.72 -0.40
C LEU A 221 37.68 15.92 -0.43
N TYR A 222 37.81 16.58 -1.58
CA TYR A 222 38.79 17.65 -1.83
C TYR A 222 38.83 18.72 -0.74
N THR A 223 40.05 19.06 -0.34
CA THR A 223 40.39 20.17 0.57
C THR A 223 41.23 21.19 -0.19
N LYS A 224 41.14 22.47 0.20
CA LYS A 224 41.96 23.53 -0.40
C LYS A 224 42.56 24.47 0.65
N PRO A 225 43.71 25.12 0.37
CA PRO A 225 44.39 26.00 1.33
C PRO A 225 43.50 27.12 1.88
N ASP A 226 42.62 27.69 1.07
CA ASP A 226 41.75 28.81 1.46
C ASP A 226 40.81 28.47 2.63
N THR A 227 40.35 27.22 2.70
CA THR A 227 39.40 26.76 3.72
C THR A 227 40.08 25.86 4.76
N GLY A 228 41.21 25.25 4.41
CA GLY A 228 41.94 24.33 5.29
C GLY A 228 41.29 22.94 5.36
N PRO A 229 41.50 22.19 6.46
CA PRO A 229 40.98 20.84 6.60
C PRO A 229 39.45 20.82 6.77
N ILE A 230 38.80 19.84 6.17
CA ILE A 230 37.41 19.47 6.48
C ILE A 230 37.36 18.51 7.67
N GLY A 231 36.16 18.26 8.19
CA GLY A 231 35.95 17.22 9.18
C GLY A 231 36.15 15.83 8.58
N ALA A 232 36.58 14.89 9.42
CA ALA A 232 36.77 13.50 9.01
C ALA A 232 35.44 12.87 8.56
N ILE A 233 35.38 12.49 7.29
CA ILE A 233 34.31 11.69 6.70
C ILE A 233 34.52 10.20 7.00
N THR A 234 33.42 9.50 7.33
CA THR A 234 33.39 8.03 7.38
C THR A 234 32.68 7.47 6.16
N LEU A 235 33.36 6.63 5.40
CA LEU A 235 32.83 5.83 4.30
C LEU A 235 32.75 4.36 4.75
N ASP A 236 31.55 3.80 4.75
CA ASP A 236 31.26 2.49 5.35
C ASP A 236 30.39 1.63 4.42
N GLY A 237 30.94 0.57 3.83
CA GLY A 237 30.16 -0.31 2.94
C GLY A 237 29.78 0.33 1.60
N CYS A 238 30.43 1.42 1.19
CA CYS A 238 30.10 2.12 -0.06
C CYS A 238 30.77 1.48 -1.28
N ILE A 239 30.14 1.60 -2.44
CA ILE A 239 30.64 1.02 -3.69
C ILE A 239 30.81 2.10 -4.75
N SER A 240 31.98 2.16 -5.38
CA SER A 240 32.31 3.11 -6.44
C SER A 240 32.75 2.40 -7.71
N HIS A 241 32.05 2.60 -8.83
CA HIS A 241 32.41 1.89 -10.05
C HIS A 241 32.11 2.60 -11.38
N ASP A 242 32.90 2.27 -12.40
CA ASP A 242 32.73 2.78 -13.77
C ASP A 242 32.67 4.33 -13.85
N ASN A 243 33.20 5.07 -12.86
CA ASN A 243 33.29 6.54 -12.92
C ASN A 243 34.37 6.96 -13.93
N GLY A 244 34.15 8.09 -14.60
CA GLY A 244 34.87 8.53 -15.80
C GLY A 244 34.18 8.18 -17.12
N ILE A 245 33.10 7.38 -17.08
CA ILE A 245 32.32 6.99 -18.26
C ILE A 245 30.83 6.99 -17.88
N LEU A 246 30.01 7.78 -18.56
CA LEU A 246 28.57 7.80 -18.38
C LEU A 246 27.92 6.51 -18.89
N THR A 247 26.69 6.22 -18.47
CA THR A 247 25.99 5.00 -18.89
C THR A 247 25.67 4.95 -20.39
N ASP A 248 25.66 6.10 -21.08
CA ASP A 248 25.54 6.20 -22.54
C ASP A 248 26.85 5.95 -23.29
N GLY A 249 27.95 5.73 -22.56
CA GLY A 249 29.30 5.50 -23.08
C GLY A 249 30.11 6.78 -23.32
N ALA A 250 29.56 7.97 -23.08
CA ALA A 250 30.34 9.19 -23.14
C ALA A 250 31.38 9.21 -22.02
N THR A 251 32.63 9.51 -22.35
CA THR A 251 33.73 9.54 -21.37
C THR A 251 34.05 10.97 -20.98
N SER A 252 34.58 11.16 -19.77
CA SER A 252 35.26 12.41 -19.45
C SER A 252 36.49 12.58 -20.34
N GLY A 253 36.76 13.82 -20.71
CA GLY A 253 38.05 14.21 -21.29
C GLY A 253 39.13 14.12 -20.22
N ASN A 254 39.39 15.26 -19.56
CA ASN A 254 40.50 15.45 -18.63
C ASN A 254 40.22 15.02 -17.18
N GLY A 255 38.97 14.68 -16.84
CA GLY A 255 38.57 14.29 -15.49
C GLY A 255 39.52 13.28 -14.84
N ASP A 256 39.49 13.27 -13.51
CA ASP A 256 40.32 12.49 -12.63
C ASP A 256 39.88 11.02 -12.52
N LYS A 257 38.57 10.74 -12.59
CA LYS A 257 38.00 9.38 -12.83
C LYS A 257 38.28 8.36 -11.73
N ASN A 258 38.38 8.79 -10.49
CA ASN A 258 38.67 7.93 -9.35
C ASN A 258 37.38 7.32 -8.76
N GLY A 259 37.55 6.19 -8.08
CA GLY A 259 36.48 5.62 -7.26
C GLY A 259 36.25 6.44 -5.99
N PHE A 260 37.30 6.58 -5.18
CA PHE A 260 37.32 7.36 -3.95
C PHE A 260 38.54 8.29 -3.91
N LYS A 261 38.31 9.60 -4.11
CA LYS A 261 39.29 10.67 -3.97
C LYS A 261 39.25 11.22 -2.54
N LEU A 262 40.26 10.90 -1.73
CA LEU A 262 40.22 11.02 -0.26
C LEU A 262 40.92 12.27 0.31
N GLY A 263 40.96 13.37 -0.46
CA GLY A 263 41.40 14.68 0.03
C GLY A 263 41.98 15.56 -1.06
N GLY A 264 42.78 16.57 -0.67
CA GLY A 264 43.43 17.50 -1.59
C GLY A 264 44.50 18.40 -0.95
N GLU A 265 45.45 18.85 -1.76
CA GLU A 265 46.37 19.97 -1.46
C GLU A 265 47.34 19.80 -0.28
N ASP A 266 47.86 18.59 -0.04
CA ASP A 266 48.78 18.28 1.09
C ASP A 266 48.17 18.56 2.47
N ILE A 267 46.84 18.69 2.56
CA ILE A 267 46.13 18.95 3.80
C ILE A 267 45.79 17.61 4.47
N SER A 268 46.21 17.46 5.72
CA SER A 268 45.96 16.26 6.51
C SER A 268 44.53 16.22 7.06
N VAL A 269 43.77 15.20 6.65
CA VAL A 269 42.47 14.84 7.25
C VAL A 269 42.42 13.33 7.47
N ASN A 270 42.06 12.92 8.69
CA ASN A 270 42.05 11.50 9.09
C ASN A 270 40.69 10.86 8.78
N HIS A 271 40.40 10.63 7.51
CA HIS A 271 39.19 9.94 7.08
C HIS A 271 39.14 8.48 7.54
N ILE A 272 37.95 7.89 7.53
CA ILE A 272 37.74 6.47 7.82
C ILE A 272 37.09 5.83 6.60
N VAL A 273 37.76 4.85 5.99
CA VAL A 273 37.29 4.14 4.80
C VAL A 273 37.31 2.65 5.06
N ARG A 274 36.12 2.05 5.15
CA ARG A 274 35.99 0.63 5.49
C ARG A 274 34.90 -0.09 4.74
N ARG A 275 35.14 -1.37 4.44
CA ARG A 275 34.19 -2.22 3.69
C ARG A 275 33.77 -1.61 2.35
N CYS A 276 34.60 -0.73 1.79
CA CYS A 276 34.31 -0.10 0.52
C CYS A 276 34.82 -0.94 -0.65
N ILE A 277 34.11 -0.89 -1.77
CA ILE A 277 34.49 -1.57 -3.01
C ILE A 277 34.71 -0.52 -4.08
N ALA A 278 35.85 -0.58 -4.78
CA ALA A 278 36.11 0.26 -5.95
C ALA A 278 36.45 -0.62 -7.16
N PHE A 279 35.70 -0.52 -8.26
CA PHE A 279 36.01 -1.30 -9.46
C PHE A 279 35.74 -0.60 -10.79
N ASN A 280 36.50 -0.95 -11.82
CA ASN A 280 36.35 -0.42 -13.19
C ASN A 280 36.37 1.12 -13.30
N ASN A 281 36.86 1.85 -12.31
CA ASN A 281 36.95 3.30 -12.41
C ASN A 281 38.01 3.69 -13.46
N GLY A 282 37.80 4.82 -14.13
CA GLY A 282 38.64 5.30 -15.24
C GLY A 282 40.08 5.63 -14.87
N LYS A 283 40.42 5.68 -13.58
CA LYS A 283 41.79 5.83 -13.08
C LYS A 283 42.07 5.00 -11.83
N HIS A 284 41.92 5.56 -10.62
CA HIS A 284 42.21 4.85 -9.38
C HIS A 284 40.96 4.32 -8.71
N GLY A 285 41.06 3.21 -7.98
CA GLY A 285 40.01 2.75 -7.08
C GLY A 285 39.93 3.63 -5.84
N PHE A 286 40.99 3.62 -5.04
CA PHE A 286 41.18 4.47 -3.87
C PHE A 286 42.43 5.33 -4.06
N THR A 287 42.31 6.64 -3.90
CA THR A 287 43.46 7.56 -3.96
C THR A 287 43.49 8.48 -2.75
N TYR A 288 44.68 8.65 -2.17
CA TYR A 288 44.89 9.62 -1.09
C TYR A 288 44.69 11.07 -1.57
N ASN A 289 44.86 11.30 -2.89
CA ASN A 289 44.84 12.60 -3.54
C ASN A 289 45.50 13.74 -2.74
N ARG A 290 46.76 13.52 -2.34
CA ARG A 290 47.54 14.48 -1.54
C ARG A 290 46.99 14.76 -0.14
N ASN A 291 46.17 13.88 0.44
CA ASN A 291 45.88 13.93 1.86
C ASN A 291 47.03 13.30 2.68
N LEU A 292 47.77 14.12 3.43
CA LEU A 292 48.90 13.64 4.23
C LEU A 292 48.49 13.04 5.59
N GLY A 293 47.20 12.98 5.89
CA GLY A 293 46.67 12.49 7.15
C GLY A 293 46.83 11.00 7.38
N THR A 294 46.45 10.58 8.58
CA THR A 294 46.36 9.17 8.98
C THR A 294 44.98 8.64 8.62
N ILE A 295 44.71 8.45 7.32
CA ILE A 295 43.46 7.84 6.86
C ILE A 295 43.43 6.38 7.34
N GLU A 296 42.32 5.97 7.95
CA GLU A 296 42.04 4.55 8.18
C GLU A 296 41.55 3.91 6.89
N VAL A 297 42.29 2.90 6.39
CA VAL A 297 41.95 2.13 5.19
C VAL A 297 41.84 0.66 5.60
N THR A 298 40.64 0.22 5.97
CA THR A 298 40.41 -1.09 6.60
C THR A 298 39.40 -1.93 5.83
N ASN A 299 39.73 -3.18 5.47
CA ASN A 299 38.79 -4.11 4.85
C ASN A 299 38.14 -3.52 3.58
N ASN A 300 38.92 -2.98 2.65
CA ASN A 300 38.39 -2.48 1.37
C ASN A 300 38.79 -3.42 0.23
N THR A 301 38.01 -3.44 -0.86
CA THR A 301 38.33 -4.21 -2.06
C THR A 301 38.49 -3.29 -3.27
N GLY A 302 39.68 -3.26 -3.88
CA GLY A 302 39.91 -2.69 -5.20
C GLY A 302 39.97 -3.79 -6.26
N TYR A 303 39.24 -3.61 -7.36
CA TYR A 303 39.18 -4.58 -8.45
C TYR A 303 39.20 -3.91 -9.83
N ASN A 304 40.15 -4.27 -10.70
CA ASN A 304 40.12 -3.87 -12.12
C ASN A 304 39.94 -2.36 -12.37
N ASN A 305 40.56 -1.51 -11.54
CA ASN A 305 40.61 -0.07 -11.82
C ASN A 305 41.72 0.23 -12.83
N THR A 306 41.48 1.20 -13.71
CA THR A 306 42.27 1.41 -14.94
C THR A 306 43.76 1.59 -14.70
N GLU A 307 44.15 2.39 -13.70
CA GLU A 307 45.56 2.57 -13.35
C GLU A 307 45.92 1.83 -12.06
N ARG A 308 45.27 2.14 -10.93
CA ARG A 308 45.59 1.47 -9.65
C ARG A 308 44.37 1.19 -8.81
N ASN A 309 44.32 0.05 -8.15
CA ASN A 309 43.32 -0.19 -7.11
C ASN A 309 43.56 0.70 -5.90
N PHE A 310 44.82 0.85 -5.46
CA PHE A 310 45.21 1.74 -4.37
C PHE A 310 46.38 2.65 -4.78
N ASN A 311 46.19 3.96 -4.71
CA ASN A 311 47.19 4.98 -5.00
C ASN A 311 47.40 5.95 -3.82
N PHE A 312 48.39 5.66 -2.98
CA PHE A 312 48.77 6.46 -1.82
C PHE A 312 50.26 6.84 -1.93
N ASP A 313 50.53 8.06 -2.37
CA ASP A 313 51.89 8.58 -2.66
C ASP A 313 52.49 9.43 -1.54
N GLY A 314 51.81 9.54 -0.40
CA GLY A 314 52.27 10.30 0.75
C GLY A 314 51.39 10.10 1.96
N GLY A 315 51.76 10.79 3.05
CA GLY A 315 50.99 10.80 4.30
C GLY A 315 51.29 9.62 5.23
N THR A 316 50.40 9.43 6.20
CA THR A 316 50.56 8.48 7.31
C THR A 316 49.40 7.48 7.42
N SER A 317 48.71 7.23 6.30
CA SER A 317 47.56 6.31 6.22
C SER A 317 47.89 4.92 6.80
N VAL A 318 46.89 4.27 7.39
CA VAL A 318 47.01 2.96 8.04
C VAL A 318 46.17 1.94 7.26
N PHE A 319 46.81 0.87 6.81
CA PHE A 319 46.23 -0.13 5.92
C PHE A 319 46.09 -1.48 6.62
N LYS A 320 44.86 -2.00 6.70
CA LYS A 320 44.57 -3.31 7.29
C LYS A 320 43.53 -4.07 6.45
N ASN A 321 43.76 -5.36 6.26
CA ASN A 321 42.85 -6.31 5.62
C ASN A 321 42.36 -5.90 4.23
N ASN A 322 43.09 -5.07 3.49
CA ASN A 322 42.63 -4.63 2.17
C ASN A 322 42.89 -5.71 1.11
N LEU A 323 41.96 -5.81 0.17
CA LEU A 323 42.01 -6.71 -0.97
C LEU A 323 42.26 -5.93 -2.26
N SER A 324 43.26 -6.35 -3.05
CA SER A 324 43.51 -5.80 -4.39
C SER A 324 43.60 -6.93 -5.41
N PHE A 325 42.86 -6.83 -6.50
CA PHE A 325 42.94 -7.80 -7.60
C PHE A 325 42.80 -7.13 -8.97
N GLN A 326 43.59 -7.59 -9.95
CA GLN A 326 43.60 -7.07 -11.33
C GLN A 326 43.79 -5.55 -11.42
N SER A 327 44.67 -4.97 -10.61
CA SER A 327 45.03 -3.55 -10.76
C SER A 327 45.76 -3.33 -12.10
N GLY A 328 45.45 -2.24 -12.82
CA GLY A 328 46.10 -1.92 -14.10
C GLY A 328 47.62 -1.67 -13.99
N SER A 329 48.09 -1.29 -12.82
CA SER A 329 49.49 -1.12 -12.42
C SER A 329 49.65 -1.53 -10.95
N ASN A 330 50.89 -1.73 -10.50
CA ASN A 330 51.18 -2.03 -9.10
C ASN A 330 50.59 -0.96 -8.17
N ASP A 331 50.00 -1.41 -7.07
CA ASP A 331 49.50 -0.54 -6.01
C ASP A 331 50.65 0.26 -5.40
N ARG A 332 50.33 1.49 -4.98
CA ARG A 332 51.29 2.40 -4.33
C ARG A 332 50.80 2.71 -2.94
N ILE A 333 51.61 2.38 -1.93
CA ILE A 333 51.22 2.40 -0.53
C ILE A 333 52.32 3.07 0.31
N ILE A 334 52.20 4.38 0.51
CA ILE A 334 52.97 5.12 1.52
C ILE A 334 52.11 5.28 2.77
N GLY A 335 52.64 4.82 3.91
CA GLY A 335 51.95 4.77 5.20
C GLY A 335 52.32 3.53 6.02
N THR A 336 51.45 3.13 6.95
CA THR A 336 51.64 1.94 7.79
C THR A 336 50.83 0.77 7.25
N ALA A 337 51.50 -0.22 6.65
CA ALA A 337 50.90 -1.44 6.11
C ALA A 337 51.47 -2.71 6.76
N THR A 338 51.72 -2.69 8.08
CA THR A 338 52.27 -3.83 8.83
C THR A 338 51.26 -4.94 9.11
N ALA A 339 49.97 -4.68 8.91
CA ALA A 339 48.89 -5.67 8.98
C ALA A 339 48.69 -6.39 7.63
N PRO A 340 47.98 -7.53 7.59
CA PRO A 340 47.67 -8.25 6.35
C PRO A 340 46.99 -7.35 5.31
N ASN A 341 47.48 -7.34 4.08
CA ASN A 341 46.85 -6.73 2.91
C ASN A 341 47.29 -7.55 1.68
N SER A 342 46.54 -7.53 0.58
CA SER A 342 46.90 -8.22 -0.67
C SER A 342 47.28 -7.28 -1.82
N PHE A 343 47.87 -6.12 -1.48
CA PHE A 343 48.29 -5.12 -2.47
C PHE A 343 49.17 -5.71 -3.58
N GLN A 344 48.83 -5.40 -4.83
CA GLN A 344 49.53 -5.93 -5.99
C GLN A 344 50.90 -5.25 -6.14
N GLY A 345 51.97 -6.06 -6.11
CA GLY A 345 53.35 -5.58 -6.26
C GLY A 345 54.03 -5.14 -4.96
N ALA A 346 53.35 -5.23 -3.80
CA ALA A 346 53.95 -5.05 -2.49
C ALA A 346 54.70 -6.32 -2.03
N ALA A 347 55.77 -6.17 -1.25
CA ALA A 347 56.53 -7.30 -0.72
C ALA A 347 55.76 -7.98 0.43
N GLY A 348 55.09 -9.11 0.14
CA GLY A 348 54.50 -10.01 1.11
C GLY A 348 52.97 -10.13 1.06
N GLY A 349 52.46 -11.28 1.52
CA GLY A 349 51.07 -11.47 1.95
C GLY A 349 50.34 -12.65 1.32
N PHE A 350 49.71 -12.43 0.16
CA PHE A 350 48.73 -13.33 -0.44
C PHE A 350 48.83 -13.31 -1.96
N THR A 351 48.57 -14.44 -2.62
CA THR A 351 48.44 -14.50 -4.08
C THR A 351 46.95 -14.55 -4.44
N VAL A 352 46.37 -13.40 -4.73
CA VAL A 352 44.95 -13.33 -5.11
C VAL A 352 44.77 -13.82 -6.55
N THR A 353 43.85 -14.76 -6.74
CA THR A 353 43.52 -15.35 -8.03
C THR A 353 42.02 -15.25 -8.31
N ALA A 354 41.62 -15.54 -9.56
CA ALA A 354 40.19 -15.59 -9.88
C ALA A 354 39.44 -16.69 -9.12
N ALA A 355 40.13 -17.74 -8.65
CA ALA A 355 39.54 -18.84 -7.89
C ALA A 355 39.15 -18.43 -6.46
N ASP A 356 39.67 -17.31 -5.97
CA ASP A 356 39.34 -16.77 -4.65
C ASP A 356 37.94 -16.16 -4.61
N PHE A 357 37.28 -15.94 -5.75
CA PHE A 357 35.99 -15.27 -5.82
C PHE A 357 34.88 -16.18 -6.33
N VAL A 358 33.67 -15.99 -5.79
CA VAL A 358 32.44 -16.64 -6.28
C VAL A 358 32.14 -16.22 -7.71
N THR A 359 32.23 -14.91 -7.99
CA THR A 359 32.14 -14.35 -9.33
C THR A 359 32.88 -13.02 -9.43
N LEU A 360 33.48 -12.77 -10.59
CA LEU A 360 34.10 -11.49 -10.97
C LEU A 360 33.22 -10.70 -11.94
N THR A 361 32.00 -11.17 -12.20
CA THR A 361 31.01 -10.43 -13.00
C THR A 361 30.09 -9.67 -12.06
N PRO A 362 30.06 -8.32 -12.11
CA PRO A 362 29.18 -7.53 -11.26
C PRO A 362 27.70 -7.79 -11.56
N GLY A 363 26.87 -7.62 -10.54
CA GLY A 363 25.41 -7.56 -10.64
C GLY A 363 24.92 -6.22 -11.21
N PRO A 364 23.65 -5.83 -10.96
CA PRO A 364 23.11 -4.54 -11.39
C PRO A 364 23.90 -3.36 -10.79
N ASN A 365 24.03 -2.26 -11.51
CA ASN A 365 24.80 -1.08 -11.08
C ASN A 365 24.40 -0.56 -9.69
N ALA A 366 23.10 -0.46 -9.40
CA ALA A 366 22.62 -0.03 -8.08
C ALA A 366 22.97 -0.99 -6.92
N ASN A 367 23.36 -2.23 -7.21
CA ASN A 367 23.74 -3.24 -6.21
C ASN A 367 24.65 -4.33 -6.83
N PRO A 368 25.91 -4.01 -7.12
CA PRO A 368 26.76 -4.87 -7.93
C PRO A 368 27.18 -6.14 -7.18
N ALA A 369 27.17 -6.15 -5.85
CA ALA A 369 27.49 -7.33 -5.03
C ALA A 369 26.32 -8.34 -4.90
N SER A 370 25.11 -8.00 -5.36
CA SER A 370 23.89 -8.81 -5.13
C SER A 370 23.93 -10.23 -5.70
N ASN A 371 24.78 -10.50 -6.68
CA ASN A 371 24.95 -11.81 -7.31
C ASN A 371 26.16 -12.60 -6.74
N GLY A 372 26.78 -12.11 -5.66
CA GLY A 372 28.00 -12.68 -5.08
C GLY A 372 29.29 -12.14 -5.71
N PHE A 373 29.23 -11.06 -6.50
CA PHE A 373 30.41 -10.41 -7.05
C PHE A 373 31.39 -9.99 -5.95
N LEU A 374 32.66 -10.39 -6.13
CA LEU A 374 33.76 -10.20 -5.17
C LEU A 374 33.58 -10.87 -3.81
N ASN A 375 32.54 -11.68 -3.60
CA ASN A 375 32.47 -12.55 -2.44
C ASN A 375 33.57 -13.60 -2.54
N LEU A 376 34.23 -13.92 -1.43
CA LEU A 376 35.24 -14.96 -1.41
C LEU A 376 34.61 -16.35 -1.61
N ALA A 377 35.20 -17.15 -2.49
CA ALA A 377 34.82 -18.53 -2.73
C ALA A 377 35.20 -19.43 -1.55
N SER A 378 34.45 -20.51 -1.37
CA SER A 378 34.77 -21.50 -0.35
C SER A 378 36.17 -22.08 -0.58
N GLY A 379 37.02 -22.01 0.45
CA GLY A 379 38.40 -22.48 0.38
C GLY A 379 39.43 -21.43 -0.04
N SER A 380 39.02 -20.18 -0.30
CA SER A 380 39.97 -19.07 -0.48
C SER A 380 40.83 -18.91 0.78
N ASP A 381 42.12 -18.65 0.58
CA ASP A 381 43.10 -18.39 1.64
C ASP A 381 42.97 -16.97 2.24
N LEU A 382 42.10 -16.14 1.65
CA LEU A 382 41.76 -14.80 2.11
C LEU A 382 40.73 -14.82 3.26
N ILE A 383 40.13 -15.98 3.53
CA ILE A 383 39.14 -16.20 4.58
C ILE A 383 39.84 -16.38 5.94
N ASN A 384 39.40 -15.66 6.97
CA ASN A 384 40.01 -15.59 8.31
C ASN A 384 41.50 -15.18 8.31
N ALA A 385 41.95 -14.46 7.28
CA ALA A 385 43.35 -14.12 7.09
C ALA A 385 43.73 -12.69 7.55
N GLY A 386 42.74 -11.90 7.93
CA GLY A 386 42.91 -10.53 8.42
C GLY A 386 43.20 -10.45 9.93
N VAL A 387 43.21 -9.21 10.43
CA VAL A 387 43.36 -8.87 11.85
C VAL A 387 42.17 -8.06 12.34
N THR A 388 41.83 -8.19 13.62
CA THR A 388 40.71 -7.45 14.21
C THR A 388 40.93 -5.94 14.11
N SER A 389 39.84 -5.22 13.80
CA SER A 389 39.84 -3.77 13.69
C SER A 389 38.53 -3.20 14.24
N THR A 390 38.61 -2.04 14.90
CA THR A 390 37.44 -1.37 15.47
C THR A 390 36.39 -1.10 14.40
N GLY A 391 35.13 -1.44 14.68
CA GLY A 391 34.03 -1.23 13.73
C GLY A 391 33.96 -2.25 12.58
N ILE A 392 34.82 -3.28 12.57
CA ILE A 392 34.73 -4.44 11.68
C ILE A 392 34.11 -5.63 12.42
N THR A 393 32.92 -6.05 11.96
CA THR A 393 32.31 -7.32 12.35
C THR A 393 32.77 -8.40 11.39
N TYR A 394 33.04 -9.61 11.90
CA TYR A 394 33.56 -10.72 11.11
C TYR A 394 33.02 -12.07 11.59
N ASN A 395 33.26 -13.11 10.79
CA ASN A 395 32.92 -14.50 11.07
C ASN A 395 34.17 -15.34 11.35
N GLY A 396 34.00 -16.46 12.04
CA GLY A 396 35.11 -17.38 12.29
C GLY A 396 36.16 -16.83 13.26
N GLY A 397 37.44 -17.12 12.97
CA GLY A 397 38.57 -16.83 13.84
C GLY A 397 39.13 -15.40 13.70
N ALA A 398 39.01 -14.79 12.52
CA ALA A 398 39.49 -13.44 12.23
C ALA A 398 38.73 -12.84 11.03
N PRO A 399 38.76 -11.51 10.81
CA PRO A 399 38.21 -10.92 9.60
C PRO A 399 38.80 -11.50 8.33
N ASP A 400 37.99 -11.57 7.28
CA ASP A 400 38.49 -11.85 5.95
C ASP A 400 39.28 -10.65 5.39
N LEU A 401 40.10 -10.89 4.37
CA LEU A 401 40.62 -9.81 3.55
C LEU A 401 39.53 -9.29 2.61
N GLY A 402 39.48 -7.96 2.46
CA GLY A 402 38.54 -7.27 1.58
C GLY A 402 37.28 -6.78 2.27
N ALA A 403 36.37 -6.26 1.45
CA ALA A 403 35.16 -5.58 1.88
C ALA A 403 34.00 -6.49 2.28
N ILE A 404 33.96 -7.70 1.74
CA ILE A 404 32.86 -8.64 1.92
C ILE A 404 33.35 -9.80 2.77
N GLU A 405 32.83 -9.89 4.00
CA GLU A 405 33.08 -11.00 4.89
C GLU A 405 32.40 -12.28 4.36
N SER A 406 33.17 -13.34 4.21
CA SER A 406 32.72 -14.69 3.88
C SER A 406 32.32 -15.47 5.13
N GLY A 407 31.69 -16.62 4.91
CA GLY A 407 30.98 -17.29 5.99
C GLY A 407 29.74 -16.47 6.34
N ASN A 408 28.62 -17.14 6.41
CA ASN A 408 27.36 -16.46 6.58
C ASN A 408 27.29 -15.91 8.02
N THR A 409 27.67 -14.65 8.26
CA THR A 409 26.71 -13.83 8.98
C THR A 409 25.61 -13.56 7.98
N SER A 410 24.64 -14.47 7.95
CA SER A 410 23.29 -13.97 7.98
C SER A 410 23.22 -13.20 9.30
N THR A 411 23.71 -11.94 9.36
CA THR A 411 23.32 -11.00 10.40
C THR A 411 21.88 -10.67 10.08
N SER A 412 21.04 -11.69 10.19
CA SER A 412 19.65 -11.55 9.92
C SER A 412 19.09 -11.04 11.21
N TYR A 413 18.75 -9.77 11.20
CA TYR A 413 18.19 -9.14 12.35
C TYR A 413 16.81 -9.73 12.61
N SER A 414 16.55 -10.13 13.84
CA SER A 414 15.20 -10.54 14.25
C SER A 414 14.34 -9.29 14.41
N LEU A 415 13.13 -9.34 13.87
CA LEU A 415 12.08 -8.37 14.21
C LEU A 415 11.07 -9.04 15.12
N THR A 416 11.04 -8.61 16.38
CA THR A 416 10.04 -9.02 17.36
C THR A 416 8.92 -7.98 17.34
N THR A 417 7.67 -8.43 17.20
CA THR A 417 6.50 -7.54 17.21
C THR A 417 5.62 -7.89 18.40
N ASN A 418 5.36 -6.91 19.25
CA ASN A 418 4.49 -7.05 20.42
C ASN A 418 3.19 -6.29 20.19
N VAL A 419 2.13 -6.72 20.86
CA VAL A 419 0.82 -6.03 20.88
C VAL A 419 0.49 -5.74 22.34
N SER A 420 0.20 -4.48 22.66
CA SER A 420 -0.06 -4.03 24.04
C SER A 420 -1.37 -3.23 24.14
N PRO A 421 -2.39 -3.69 24.90
CA PRO A 421 -2.49 -5.01 25.52
C PRO A 421 -2.64 -6.10 24.45
N ALA A 422 -2.28 -7.34 24.75
CA ALA A 422 -2.23 -8.45 23.76
C ALA A 422 -3.55 -8.69 23.01
N ALA A 423 -4.70 -8.41 23.63
CA ALA A 423 -6.03 -8.50 22.99
C ALA A 423 -6.34 -7.34 22.03
N GLY A 424 -5.49 -6.30 22.02
CA GLY A 424 -5.78 -5.01 21.41
C GLY A 424 -5.71 -4.96 19.89
N GLY A 425 -5.05 -5.92 19.25
CA GLY A 425 -4.94 -5.95 17.81
C GLY A 425 -3.95 -7.00 17.30
N THR A 426 -3.48 -6.80 16.08
CA THR A 426 -2.46 -7.62 15.42
C THR A 426 -1.44 -6.73 14.72
N VAL A 427 -0.26 -7.28 14.45
CA VAL A 427 0.79 -6.65 13.63
C VAL A 427 1.14 -7.58 12.48
N SER A 428 1.07 -7.08 11.25
CA SER A 428 1.55 -7.76 10.05
C SER A 428 2.87 -7.14 9.56
N ARG A 429 3.65 -7.91 8.81
CA ARG A 429 5.00 -7.58 8.34
C ARG A 429 5.08 -7.76 6.83
N ASN A 430 5.72 -6.84 6.12
CA ASN A 430 6.00 -6.97 4.68
C ASN A 430 7.40 -6.41 4.35
N PRO A 431 8.36 -7.24 3.86
CA PRO A 431 8.24 -8.69 3.68
C PRO A 431 8.03 -9.40 5.02
N ASN A 432 7.30 -10.53 5.00
CA ASN A 432 7.14 -11.36 6.21
C ASN A 432 8.25 -12.42 6.26
N ALA A 433 9.24 -12.20 7.12
CA ALA A 433 10.33 -13.14 7.34
C ALA A 433 10.60 -13.36 8.83
N THR A 434 11.20 -14.51 9.16
CA THR A 434 11.67 -14.83 10.52
C THR A 434 12.86 -13.99 10.94
N THR A 435 13.73 -13.66 9.98
CA THR A 435 14.89 -12.78 10.15
C THR A 435 15.15 -12.01 8.85
N TYR A 436 15.86 -10.88 8.92
CA TYR A 436 16.02 -9.95 7.81
C TYR A 436 17.48 -9.56 7.59
N ALA A 437 17.95 -9.58 6.34
CA ALA A 437 19.30 -9.11 6.02
C ALA A 437 19.51 -7.65 6.44
N PRO A 438 20.76 -7.23 6.74
CA PRO A 438 21.06 -5.84 7.04
C PRO A 438 20.58 -4.91 5.92
N GLY A 439 19.96 -3.79 6.31
CA GLY A 439 19.37 -2.82 5.37
C GLY A 439 17.99 -3.18 4.83
N THR A 440 17.45 -4.37 5.12
CA THR A 440 16.08 -4.72 4.69
C THR A 440 15.06 -3.75 5.29
N VAL A 441 14.25 -3.11 4.45
CA VAL A 441 13.14 -2.26 4.91
C VAL A 441 11.90 -3.13 5.10
N VAL A 442 11.37 -3.15 6.32
CA VAL A 442 10.17 -3.91 6.70
C VAL A 442 9.05 -2.92 7.02
N THR A 443 7.92 -3.07 6.33
CA THR A 443 6.68 -2.36 6.66
C THR A 443 5.90 -3.16 7.69
N LEU A 444 5.63 -2.56 8.83
CA LEU A 444 4.72 -3.06 9.86
C LEU A 444 3.36 -2.40 9.73
N THR A 445 2.28 -3.18 9.82
CA THR A 445 0.91 -2.65 9.83
C THR A 445 0.14 -3.19 11.02
N ALA A 446 -0.31 -2.28 11.89
CA ALA A 446 -1.15 -2.56 13.05
C ALA A 446 -2.63 -2.57 12.64
N THR A 447 -3.35 -3.61 13.03
CA THR A 447 -4.81 -3.71 12.88
C THR A 447 -5.44 -3.85 14.25
N ALA A 448 -6.26 -2.89 14.66
CA ALA A 448 -6.93 -2.94 15.96
C ALA A 448 -8.02 -4.01 15.99
N SER A 449 -8.11 -4.73 17.10
CA SER A 449 -9.23 -5.61 17.42
C SER A 449 -10.46 -4.77 17.80
N SER A 450 -11.66 -5.36 17.71
CA SER A 450 -12.90 -4.67 18.12
C SER A 450 -12.80 -4.15 19.56
N GLY A 451 -13.06 -2.86 19.78
CA GLY A 451 -13.01 -2.21 21.10
C GLY A 451 -11.70 -1.53 21.46
N TYR A 452 -10.72 -1.62 20.58
CA TYR A 452 -9.41 -1.03 20.75
C TYR A 452 -9.14 0.00 19.66
N THR A 453 -8.39 1.03 20.03
CA THR A 453 -7.87 2.03 19.10
C THR A 453 -6.36 1.93 19.12
N PHE A 454 -5.74 1.84 17.94
CA PHE A 454 -4.30 1.93 17.81
C PHE A 454 -3.85 3.34 18.24
N THR A 455 -2.94 3.42 19.21
CA THR A 455 -2.46 4.70 19.75
C THR A 455 -1.05 5.04 19.34
N GLY A 456 -0.27 4.06 18.88
CA GLY A 456 1.03 4.31 18.29
C GLY A 456 2.01 3.14 18.42
N TRP A 457 3.12 3.23 17.71
CA TRP A 457 4.25 2.32 17.83
C TRP A 457 5.17 2.74 18.98
N SER A 458 5.79 1.77 19.64
CA SER A 458 6.88 2.00 20.59
C SER A 458 7.97 0.92 20.45
N GLY A 459 9.10 1.12 21.13
CA GLY A 459 10.31 0.30 20.97
C GLY A 459 11.18 0.87 19.85
N ASP A 460 11.63 0.02 18.93
CA ASP A 460 12.50 0.40 17.80
C ASP A 460 11.77 1.09 16.64
N ALA A 461 10.48 1.40 16.81
CA ALA A 461 9.68 2.23 15.92
C ALA A 461 8.81 3.18 16.76
N SER A 462 8.39 4.29 16.16
CA SER A 462 7.50 5.27 16.77
C SER A 462 6.52 5.82 15.72
N GLY A 463 5.51 6.56 16.17
CA GLY A 463 4.50 7.19 15.31
C GLY A 463 3.09 6.67 15.56
N SER A 464 2.09 7.44 15.14
CA SER A 464 0.67 7.17 15.35
C SER A 464 -0.05 6.59 14.13
N SER A 465 0.63 6.50 12.99
CA SER A 465 0.11 5.84 11.78
C SER A 465 -0.02 4.34 11.99
N THR A 466 -1.11 3.75 11.49
CA THR A 466 -1.32 2.29 11.53
C THR A 466 -0.29 1.51 10.72
N SER A 467 0.54 2.18 9.91
CA SER A 467 1.66 1.60 9.19
C SER A 467 2.96 2.34 9.50
N VAL A 468 4.06 1.61 9.71
CA VAL A 468 5.41 2.16 9.91
C VAL A 468 6.45 1.32 9.17
N THR A 469 7.44 1.97 8.55
CA THR A 469 8.58 1.28 7.92
C THR A 469 9.79 1.32 8.84
N LEU A 470 10.54 0.23 8.91
CA LEU A 470 11.77 0.17 9.70
C LEU A 470 12.88 -0.50 8.87
N THR A 471 14.09 0.06 8.95
CA THR A 471 15.27 -0.50 8.27
C THR A 471 16.02 -1.42 9.23
N MET A 472 16.15 -2.69 8.89
CA MET A 472 16.77 -3.72 9.74
C MET A 472 18.30 -3.52 9.78
N ASN A 473 18.80 -2.82 10.79
CA ASN A 473 20.23 -2.54 11.02
C ASN A 473 20.75 -3.06 12.39
N ALA A 474 19.86 -3.68 13.17
CA ALA A 474 20.07 -4.35 14.44
C ALA A 474 18.86 -5.26 14.70
N ASN A 475 18.92 -6.18 15.67
CA ASN A 475 17.72 -6.85 16.17
C ASN A 475 16.76 -5.79 16.72
N LYS A 476 15.49 -5.87 16.34
CA LYS A 476 14.49 -4.86 16.68
C LYS A 476 13.30 -5.47 17.39
N THR A 477 12.78 -4.76 18.38
CA THR A 477 11.52 -5.04 19.07
C THR A 477 10.60 -3.84 18.92
N VAL A 478 9.48 -4.04 18.24
CA VAL A 478 8.46 -3.01 18.02
C VAL A 478 7.17 -3.44 18.69
N ALA A 479 6.54 -2.57 19.45
CA ALA A 479 5.22 -2.79 20.03
C ALA A 479 4.17 -1.92 19.32
N ALA A 480 3.08 -2.54 18.86
CA ALA A 480 1.86 -1.82 18.54
C ALA A 480 1.08 -1.59 19.83
N ASN A 481 0.90 -0.32 20.20
CA ASN A 481 0.13 0.05 21.37
C ASN A 481 -1.30 0.35 20.96
N PHE A 482 -2.21 -0.22 21.72
CA PHE A 482 -3.62 -0.01 21.62
C PHE A 482 -4.12 0.46 22.97
N THR A 483 -5.00 1.43 22.99
CA THR A 483 -5.79 1.69 24.18
C THR A 483 -7.09 0.94 24.05
N ASN A 484 -7.38 0.13 25.05
CA ASN A 484 -8.74 -0.31 25.26
C ASN A 484 -9.57 0.95 25.47
N GLY A 485 -10.63 1.14 24.69
CA GLY A 485 -11.64 2.12 25.06
C GLY A 485 -12.43 1.69 26.31
N SER A 486 -11.98 0.66 27.04
CA SER A 486 -12.54 0.19 28.31
C SER A 486 -12.36 1.22 29.43
N GLY A 487 -13.34 2.09 29.50
CA GLY A 487 -13.54 3.14 30.50
C GLY A 487 -14.52 4.15 29.94
N THR A 488 -14.42 4.39 28.63
CA THR A 488 -15.40 5.15 27.88
C THR A 488 -16.54 4.22 27.48
N THR A 489 -17.63 4.29 28.23
CA THR A 489 -18.89 3.73 27.75
C THR A 489 -19.56 4.73 26.82
N TYR A 490 -20.04 4.28 25.67
CA TYR A 490 -20.78 5.11 24.74
C TYR A 490 -22.27 4.87 24.86
N THR A 491 -23.04 5.94 24.79
CA THR A 491 -24.51 5.84 24.73
C THR A 491 -24.94 5.57 23.30
N LEU A 492 -25.93 4.66 23.14
CA LEU A 492 -26.63 4.42 21.89
C LEU A 492 -28.07 4.92 22.03
N THR A 493 -28.35 6.06 21.42
CA THR A 493 -29.69 6.62 21.35
C THR A 493 -30.37 6.08 20.09
N THR A 494 -31.53 5.44 20.25
CA THR A 494 -32.30 4.91 19.13
C THR A 494 -33.62 5.67 18.99
N THR A 495 -33.94 6.15 17.79
CA THR A 495 -35.16 6.91 17.51
C THR A 495 -35.94 6.25 16.37
N ALA A 496 -37.24 6.04 16.55
CA ALA A 496 -38.13 5.72 15.44
C ALA A 496 -38.62 7.04 14.81
N SER A 497 -38.53 7.18 13.49
CA SER A 497 -38.99 8.37 12.77
C SER A 497 -39.92 7.98 11.62
N PRO A 498 -41.22 8.35 11.65
CA PRO A 498 -41.90 9.02 12.76
C PRO A 498 -41.97 8.10 13.99
N SER A 499 -42.17 8.69 15.17
CA SER A 499 -42.20 7.94 16.45
C SER A 499 -43.33 6.90 16.53
N ALA A 500 -44.43 7.13 15.82
CA ALA A 500 -45.53 6.18 15.66
C ALA A 500 -45.21 5.03 14.67
N GLY A 501 -44.11 5.12 13.94
CA GLY A 501 -43.82 4.24 12.81
C GLY A 501 -43.24 2.87 13.17
N GLY A 502 -42.75 2.69 14.40
CA GLY A 502 -42.20 1.42 14.84
C GLY A 502 -41.35 1.52 16.10
N SER A 503 -40.62 0.46 16.39
CA SER A 503 -39.72 0.35 17.53
C SER A 503 -38.36 -0.19 17.11
N ILE A 504 -37.35 0.03 17.95
CA ILE A 504 -36.00 -0.51 17.75
C ILE A 504 -35.64 -1.35 18.98
N THR A 505 -35.24 -2.61 18.77
CA THR A 505 -34.64 -3.44 19.84
C THR A 505 -33.14 -3.52 19.67
N ARG A 506 -32.41 -3.60 20.79
CA ARG A 506 -30.94 -3.63 20.86
C ARG A 506 -30.48 -4.97 21.43
N SER A 507 -29.47 -5.59 20.84
CA SER A 507 -28.84 -6.81 21.38
C SER A 507 -27.31 -6.72 21.28
N PRO A 508 -26.56 -6.70 22.40
CA PRO A 508 -27.05 -6.65 23.78
C PRO A 508 -27.84 -5.36 24.07
N ASN A 509 -28.75 -5.37 25.04
CA ASN A 509 -29.48 -4.17 25.49
C ASN A 509 -28.83 -3.63 26.77
N ALA A 510 -28.19 -2.45 26.67
CA ALA A 510 -27.54 -1.78 27.80
C ALA A 510 -27.79 -0.26 27.79
N THR A 511 -27.62 0.39 28.95
CA THR A 511 -27.70 1.85 29.10
C THR A 511 -26.48 2.56 28.51
N SER A 512 -25.33 1.90 28.54
CA SER A 512 -24.12 2.30 27.85
C SER A 512 -23.34 1.05 27.43
N TYR A 513 -22.51 1.20 26.40
CA TYR A 513 -21.77 0.10 25.79
C TYR A 513 -20.29 0.37 25.93
N ALA A 514 -19.50 -0.65 26.30
CA ALA A 514 -18.04 -0.53 26.22
C ALA A 514 -17.64 -0.22 24.77
N ALA A 515 -16.59 0.57 24.59
CA ALA A 515 -16.00 0.84 23.29
C ALA A 515 -15.85 -0.44 22.45
N GLY A 516 -16.25 -0.38 21.18
CA GLY A 516 -16.28 -1.46 20.20
C GLY A 516 -17.19 -2.64 20.49
N THR A 517 -18.14 -2.50 21.43
CA THR A 517 -19.27 -3.43 21.51
C THR A 517 -20.07 -3.32 20.22
N VAL A 518 -20.30 -4.44 19.55
CA VAL A 518 -21.16 -4.51 18.38
C VAL A 518 -22.60 -4.73 18.87
N VAL A 519 -23.46 -3.74 18.65
CA VAL A 519 -24.87 -3.79 19.01
C VAL A 519 -25.68 -4.09 17.76
N THR A 520 -26.42 -5.19 17.78
CA THR A 520 -27.40 -5.49 16.74
C THR A 520 -28.67 -4.68 17.01
N LEU A 521 -29.10 -3.91 16.01
CA LEU A 521 -30.33 -3.15 16.02
C LEU A 521 -31.34 -3.84 15.10
N THR A 522 -32.54 -4.06 15.62
CA THR A 522 -33.67 -4.59 14.85
C THR A 522 -34.81 -3.58 14.88
N ALA A 523 -35.21 -3.09 13.72
CA ALA A 523 -36.37 -2.24 13.54
C ALA A 523 -37.63 -3.10 13.34
N THR A 524 -38.63 -2.88 14.18
CA THR A 524 -39.94 -3.52 14.09
C THR A 524 -40.97 -2.45 13.73
N PRO A 525 -41.45 -2.41 12.47
CA PRO A 525 -42.48 -1.46 12.06
C PRO A 525 -43.77 -1.63 12.85
N ALA A 526 -44.43 -0.52 13.17
CA ALA A 526 -45.79 -0.53 13.69
C ALA A 526 -46.80 -0.78 12.57
N SER A 527 -48.03 -1.12 12.93
CA SER A 527 -49.11 -1.33 11.95
C SER A 527 -49.26 -0.09 11.04
N GLY A 528 -49.29 -0.31 9.72
CA GLY A 528 -49.39 0.76 8.73
C GLY A 528 -48.08 1.50 8.45
N TYR A 529 -46.92 0.93 8.81
CA TYR A 529 -45.58 1.44 8.50
C TYR A 529 -44.66 0.34 7.95
N VAL A 530 -43.72 0.72 7.10
CA VAL A 530 -42.59 -0.13 6.70
C VAL A 530 -41.29 0.51 7.14
N PHE A 531 -40.34 -0.33 7.55
CA PHE A 531 -38.98 0.13 7.74
C PHE A 531 -38.38 0.50 6.38
N SER A 532 -37.94 1.75 6.23
CA SER A 532 -37.34 2.27 5.01
C SER A 532 -35.82 2.14 5.06
N SER A 533 -35.18 2.68 6.10
CA SER A 533 -33.73 2.70 6.21
C SER A 533 -33.26 3.05 7.62
N TRP A 534 -32.00 2.70 7.91
CA TRP A 534 -31.27 3.28 9.03
C TRP A 534 -30.63 4.61 8.62
N SER A 535 -30.58 5.55 9.54
CA SER A 535 -29.83 6.81 9.38
C SER A 535 -29.19 7.25 10.70
N GLY A 536 -28.31 8.25 10.64
CA GLY A 536 -27.44 8.64 11.76
C GLY A 536 -26.19 7.76 11.79
N GLY A 537 -25.94 7.10 12.93
CA GLY A 537 -24.78 6.23 13.14
C GLY A 537 -24.86 4.83 12.52
N ALA A 538 -25.91 4.54 11.75
CA ALA A 538 -26.08 3.32 10.97
C ALA A 538 -26.67 3.65 9.59
N SER A 539 -26.55 2.71 8.64
CA SER A 539 -27.12 2.83 7.31
C SER A 539 -27.59 1.46 6.79
N GLY A 540 -28.30 1.46 5.66
CA GLY A 540 -28.84 0.26 5.02
C GLY A 540 -30.37 0.13 5.14
N SER A 541 -30.94 -0.73 4.30
CA SER A 541 -32.39 -0.97 4.17
C SER A 541 -32.85 -2.31 4.76
N SER A 542 -31.95 -3.08 5.36
CA SER A 542 -32.31 -4.27 6.12
C SER A 542 -32.94 -3.87 7.45
N ASN A 543 -34.01 -4.56 7.87
CA ASN A 543 -34.65 -4.35 9.17
C ASN A 543 -33.74 -4.71 10.36
N THR A 544 -32.60 -5.34 10.10
CA THR A 544 -31.51 -5.54 11.05
C THR A 544 -30.24 -4.85 10.56
N THR A 545 -29.49 -4.25 11.48
CA THR A 545 -28.15 -3.71 11.23
C THR A 545 -27.29 -3.85 12.48
N THR A 546 -25.99 -3.63 12.36
CA THR A 546 -25.05 -3.65 13.49
C THR A 546 -24.35 -2.31 13.61
N VAL A 547 -24.18 -1.84 14.85
CA VAL A 547 -23.45 -0.63 15.18
C VAL A 547 -22.31 -0.98 16.11
N THR A 548 -21.09 -0.66 15.72
CA THR A 548 -19.93 -0.78 16.60
C THR A 548 -19.79 0.50 17.42
N MET A 549 -19.94 0.38 18.74
CA MET A 549 -19.98 1.52 19.66
C MET A 549 -18.59 2.10 19.90
N ASN A 550 -18.10 2.99 19.05
CA ASN A 550 -16.79 3.66 19.20
C ASN A 550 -16.89 5.17 19.53
N ALA A 551 -18.10 5.71 19.59
CA ALA A 551 -18.45 7.06 20.00
C ALA A 551 -19.92 7.07 20.48
N ASN A 552 -20.38 8.13 21.17
CA ASN A 552 -21.81 8.31 21.43
C ASN A 552 -22.54 8.36 20.10
N THR A 553 -23.48 7.45 19.90
CA THR A 553 -24.07 7.18 18.59
C THR A 553 -25.58 7.35 18.67
N SER A 554 -26.14 8.08 17.70
CA SER A 554 -27.60 8.18 17.53
C SER A 554 -28.00 7.49 16.24
N VAL A 555 -28.88 6.51 16.32
CA VAL A 555 -29.41 5.79 15.17
C VAL A 555 -30.90 5.99 15.07
N THR A 556 -31.36 6.38 13.87
CA THR A 556 -32.77 6.51 13.57
C THR A 556 -33.20 5.37 12.65
N ALA A 557 -34.20 4.60 13.07
CA ALA A 557 -34.96 3.76 12.16
C ALA A 557 -36.00 4.64 11.48
N ASN A 558 -35.81 4.87 10.19
CA ASN A 558 -36.77 5.58 9.38
C ASN A 558 -37.86 4.59 8.98
N PHE A 559 -39.05 4.87 9.48
CA PHE A 559 -40.26 4.24 9.04
C PHE A 559 -40.95 5.20 8.08
N THR A 560 -41.36 4.69 6.95
CA THR A 560 -42.35 5.37 6.12
C THR A 560 -43.68 4.75 6.50
N THR A 561 -44.76 5.52 6.43
CA THR A 561 -46.08 4.87 6.38
C THR A 561 -46.00 3.77 5.35
N SER A 562 -46.68 2.65 5.57
CA SER A 562 -47.12 1.75 4.52
C SER A 562 -48.13 2.55 3.69
N GLY A 563 -47.69 3.66 3.11
CA GLY A 563 -48.17 4.09 1.83
C GLY A 563 -47.93 2.88 0.96
N GLY A 564 -49.03 2.21 0.61
CA GLY A 564 -49.06 1.40 -0.59
C GLY A 564 -48.29 2.17 -1.65
N GLY A 565 -47.46 1.46 -2.41
CA GLY A 565 -46.84 2.06 -3.59
C GLY A 565 -47.90 2.90 -4.28
N THR A 566 -47.58 4.15 -4.57
CA THR A 566 -48.44 5.15 -5.20
C THR A 566 -48.76 4.78 -6.65
N GLY A 567 -49.21 3.55 -6.84
CA GLY A 567 -49.90 3.09 -8.02
C GLY A 567 -51.19 2.40 -7.60
N THR A 568 -51.97 2.02 -8.59
CA THR A 568 -53.35 1.58 -8.40
C THR A 568 -53.42 0.20 -7.76
N THR A 569 -54.59 -0.11 -7.22
CA THR A 569 -54.91 -1.43 -6.69
C THR A 569 -55.70 -2.21 -7.74
N LEU A 570 -55.26 -3.43 -8.02
CA LEU A 570 -55.96 -4.40 -8.85
C LEU A 570 -56.50 -5.51 -7.95
N ARG A 571 -57.81 -5.73 -7.97
CA ARG A 571 -58.45 -6.89 -7.34
C ARG A 571 -58.90 -7.86 -8.41
N ILE A 572 -58.53 -9.12 -8.28
CA ILE A 572 -58.93 -10.20 -9.17
C ILE A 572 -59.76 -11.19 -8.36
N ASP A 573 -61.04 -11.25 -8.71
CA ASP A 573 -62.03 -12.12 -8.08
C ASP A 573 -62.06 -13.52 -8.71
N ASP A 574 -62.77 -14.45 -8.08
CA ASP A 574 -62.96 -15.78 -8.62
C ASP A 574 -64.02 -15.77 -9.75
N LYS A 575 -63.59 -16.01 -11.00
CA LYS A 575 -64.46 -15.88 -12.18
C LYS A 575 -64.95 -17.23 -12.70
N SER A 576 -66.17 -17.26 -13.25
CA SER A 576 -66.63 -18.38 -14.08
C SER A 576 -65.91 -18.36 -15.44
N GLY A 577 -64.84 -19.15 -15.57
CA GLY A 577 -64.01 -19.26 -16.76
C GLY A 577 -62.58 -18.73 -16.56
N THR A 578 -61.71 -18.97 -17.55
CA THR A 578 -60.29 -18.57 -17.52
C THR A 578 -59.97 -17.71 -18.74
N GLY A 579 -59.05 -16.74 -18.62
CA GLY A 579 -58.64 -15.93 -19.78
C GLY A 579 -57.78 -14.70 -19.45
N THR A 580 -58.26 -13.83 -18.56
CA THR A 580 -57.53 -12.67 -18.05
C THR A 580 -57.64 -12.63 -16.53
N GLY A 581 -56.57 -12.23 -15.85
CA GLY A 581 -56.57 -12.11 -14.39
C GLY A 581 -56.57 -13.46 -13.68
N TYR A 582 -57.70 -14.16 -13.65
CA TYR A 582 -57.84 -15.50 -13.07
C TYR A 582 -57.58 -16.59 -14.12
N CYS A 583 -56.60 -17.46 -13.86
CA CYS A 583 -56.10 -18.40 -14.87
C CYS A 583 -56.44 -19.86 -14.63
N SER A 584 -56.33 -20.34 -13.39
CA SER A 584 -56.63 -21.73 -13.05
C SER A 584 -56.63 -21.92 -11.54
N ALA A 585 -57.38 -22.90 -11.04
CA ALA A 585 -57.24 -23.42 -9.70
C ALA A 585 -57.23 -24.96 -9.71
N ASN A 586 -56.44 -25.57 -8.83
CA ASN A 586 -56.49 -27.00 -8.56
C ASN A 586 -57.50 -27.30 -7.44
N GLY A 587 -58.77 -27.04 -7.73
CA GLY A 587 -59.85 -27.09 -6.76
C GLY A 587 -61.19 -26.83 -7.43
N SER A 588 -62.21 -26.57 -6.61
CA SER A 588 -63.56 -26.25 -7.10
C SER A 588 -63.96 -24.83 -6.70
N ARG A 589 -64.61 -24.13 -7.62
CA ARG A 589 -65.30 -22.88 -7.35
C ARG A 589 -66.64 -23.20 -6.69
N GLN A 590 -66.89 -22.70 -5.49
CA GLN A 590 -68.03 -23.04 -4.64
C GLN A 590 -68.74 -21.78 -4.15
N ASN A 591 -69.99 -21.91 -3.69
CA ASN A 591 -70.79 -20.84 -3.10
C ASN A 591 -71.55 -21.28 -1.84
N THR A 592 -71.11 -22.36 -1.21
CA THR A 592 -71.81 -22.99 -0.08
C THR A 592 -71.80 -22.10 1.17
N TYR A 593 -70.79 -21.26 1.33
CA TYR A 593 -70.68 -20.29 2.42
C TYR A 593 -70.96 -18.87 1.93
N THR A 594 -71.88 -18.19 2.62
CA THR A 594 -72.25 -16.80 2.32
C THR A 594 -71.16 -15.82 2.74
N GLY A 595 -71.17 -14.61 2.13
CA GLY A 595 -70.28 -13.50 2.47
C GLY A 595 -69.00 -13.39 1.63
N ALA A 596 -68.75 -14.35 0.74
CA ALA A 596 -67.73 -14.24 -0.30
C ALA A 596 -68.09 -13.10 -1.27
N ASP A 597 -67.08 -12.40 -1.80
CA ASP A 597 -67.34 -11.36 -2.79
C ASP A 597 -67.77 -12.01 -4.10
N GLY A 598 -68.67 -11.38 -4.85
CA GLY A 598 -69.27 -12.03 -6.03
C GLY A 598 -70.07 -13.33 -5.74
N GLY A 599 -70.16 -13.76 -4.47
CA GLY A 599 -70.89 -14.92 -3.99
C GLY A 599 -70.19 -16.28 -4.14
N TYR A 600 -68.92 -16.32 -4.55
CA TYR A 600 -68.18 -17.57 -4.76
C TYR A 600 -66.76 -17.50 -4.19
N TYR A 601 -66.13 -18.66 -4.04
CA TYR A 601 -64.74 -18.77 -3.60
C TYR A 601 -64.13 -20.04 -4.18
N ILE A 602 -62.80 -20.13 -4.14
CA ILE A 602 -62.04 -21.31 -4.51
C ILE A 602 -61.71 -22.15 -3.28
N ASN A 603 -62.17 -23.40 -3.32
CA ASN A 603 -61.79 -24.45 -2.38
C ASN A 603 -60.77 -25.37 -3.06
N LEU A 604 -59.51 -25.31 -2.62
CA LEU A 604 -58.43 -26.13 -3.16
C LEU A 604 -58.56 -27.60 -2.73
N SER A 605 -58.12 -28.53 -3.57
CA SER A 605 -58.10 -29.95 -3.19
C SER A 605 -57.11 -30.19 -2.04
N ASN A 606 -57.47 -31.10 -1.12
CA ASN A 606 -56.67 -31.45 0.08
C ASN A 606 -55.43 -32.29 -0.27
N SER A 607 -54.52 -31.73 -1.07
CA SER A 607 -53.27 -32.34 -1.52
C SER A 607 -52.16 -31.28 -1.52
N SER A 608 -50.89 -31.71 -1.51
CA SER A 608 -49.77 -30.78 -1.69
C SER A 608 -49.66 -30.35 -3.16
N GLY A 609 -49.13 -29.16 -3.40
CA GLY A 609 -48.90 -28.64 -4.75
C GLY A 609 -50.17 -28.17 -5.46
N GLN A 610 -51.30 -28.06 -4.76
CA GLN A 610 -52.54 -27.52 -5.32
C GLN A 610 -52.52 -26.01 -5.20
N GLY A 611 -52.95 -25.29 -6.23
CA GLY A 611 -52.84 -23.83 -6.19
C GLY A 611 -53.77 -23.10 -7.12
N ILE A 612 -53.87 -21.79 -6.88
CA ILE A 612 -54.59 -20.84 -7.70
C ILE A 612 -53.56 -19.97 -8.42
N THR A 613 -53.74 -19.77 -9.72
CA THR A 613 -52.82 -18.99 -10.56
C THR A 613 -53.56 -17.80 -11.15
N TRP A 614 -52.95 -16.62 -11.01
CA TRP A 614 -53.40 -15.35 -11.58
C TRP A 614 -52.35 -14.77 -12.52
N ALA A 615 -52.79 -14.01 -13.53
CA ALA A 615 -51.93 -13.28 -14.46
C ALA A 615 -52.15 -11.77 -14.31
N VAL A 616 -51.08 -11.04 -14.01
CA VAL A 616 -51.09 -9.60 -13.72
C VAL A 616 -50.04 -8.90 -14.59
N SER A 617 -50.41 -7.80 -15.26
CA SER A 617 -49.46 -6.93 -15.93
C SER A 617 -49.06 -5.80 -14.99
N ALA A 618 -47.78 -5.67 -14.70
CA ALA A 618 -47.21 -4.62 -13.88
C ALA A 618 -46.78 -3.45 -14.79
N GLY A 619 -47.27 -2.23 -14.51
CA GLY A 619 -46.92 -1.02 -15.28
C GLY A 619 -45.43 -0.68 -15.25
N ALA A 620 -44.71 -1.09 -14.20
CA ALA A 620 -43.25 -0.97 -14.10
C ALA A 620 -42.69 -2.11 -13.22
N ALA A 621 -41.41 -2.45 -13.39
CA ALA A 621 -40.72 -3.36 -12.49
C ALA A 621 -40.63 -2.73 -11.09
N GLY A 622 -40.88 -3.51 -10.04
CA GLY A 622 -40.90 -2.99 -8.68
C GLY A 622 -41.64 -3.89 -7.71
N THR A 623 -41.70 -3.46 -6.45
CA THR A 623 -42.38 -4.20 -5.38
C THR A 623 -43.88 -3.98 -5.45
N TYR A 624 -44.64 -5.07 -5.41
CA TYR A 624 -46.10 -5.08 -5.32
C TYR A 624 -46.52 -5.82 -4.06
N ASN A 625 -47.63 -5.44 -3.45
CA ASN A 625 -48.16 -6.11 -2.27
C ASN A 625 -49.36 -6.97 -2.63
N LEU A 626 -49.35 -8.24 -2.22
CA LEU A 626 -50.44 -9.18 -2.40
C LEU A 626 -51.24 -9.32 -1.10
N VAL A 627 -52.56 -9.34 -1.21
CA VAL A 627 -53.48 -9.65 -0.12
C VAL A 627 -54.51 -10.64 -0.63
N TRP A 628 -54.79 -11.70 0.13
CA TRP A 628 -55.88 -12.61 -0.17
C TRP A 628 -57.01 -12.41 0.82
N ARG A 629 -58.24 -12.33 0.35
CA ARG A 629 -59.41 -12.52 1.21
C ARG A 629 -59.74 -14.00 1.28
N TYR A 630 -60.02 -14.46 2.48
CA TYR A 630 -60.20 -15.88 2.75
C TYR A 630 -61.11 -16.13 3.96
N ALA A 631 -61.60 -17.35 4.05
CA ALA A 631 -62.17 -17.93 5.27
C ALA A 631 -61.42 -19.23 5.60
N ASN A 632 -61.15 -19.51 6.88
CA ASN A 632 -60.49 -20.73 7.30
C ASN A 632 -61.09 -21.21 8.62
N ALA A 633 -62.10 -22.08 8.59
CA ALA A 633 -62.68 -22.64 9.81
C ALA A 633 -62.25 -24.11 10.05
N GLY A 634 -61.16 -24.53 9.42
CA GLY A 634 -60.61 -25.88 9.57
C GLY A 634 -60.13 -26.20 10.99
N SER A 635 -59.66 -27.44 11.20
CA SER A 635 -59.23 -27.91 12.53
C SER A 635 -57.95 -27.25 13.04
N GLN A 636 -57.11 -26.74 12.15
CA GLN A 636 -55.83 -26.12 12.49
C GLN A 636 -55.95 -24.65 12.89
N SER A 637 -55.05 -24.17 13.74
CA SER A 637 -54.98 -22.76 14.16
C SER A 637 -54.62 -21.79 13.01
N ALA A 638 -53.93 -22.28 11.99
CA ALA A 638 -53.68 -21.62 10.71
C ALA A 638 -53.36 -22.66 9.63
N THR A 639 -53.57 -22.31 8.36
CA THR A 639 -53.04 -23.04 7.21
C THR A 639 -52.00 -22.20 6.49
N THR A 640 -51.07 -22.81 5.76
CA THR A 640 -49.99 -22.09 5.06
C THR A 640 -49.86 -22.52 3.61
N ALA A 641 -49.47 -21.59 2.75
CA ALA A 641 -49.19 -21.84 1.34
C ALA A 641 -47.95 -21.05 0.90
N ARG A 642 -47.18 -21.57 -0.06
CA ARG A 642 -46.09 -20.83 -0.70
C ARG A 642 -46.63 -19.95 -1.83
N VAL A 643 -45.89 -18.90 -2.18
CA VAL A 643 -46.20 -18.02 -3.31
C VAL A 643 -45.10 -18.14 -4.35
N LEU A 644 -45.49 -18.40 -5.60
CA LEU A 644 -44.61 -18.40 -6.75
C LEU A 644 -44.92 -17.21 -7.67
N VAL A 645 -43.89 -16.50 -8.12
CA VAL A 645 -43.98 -15.48 -9.17
C VAL A 645 -43.17 -15.97 -10.37
N ASN A 646 -43.81 -16.07 -11.53
CA ASN A 646 -43.22 -16.58 -12.77
C ASN A 646 -42.57 -17.96 -12.60
N GLY A 647 -43.14 -18.81 -11.74
CA GLY A 647 -42.63 -20.15 -11.43
C GLY A 647 -41.55 -20.19 -10.35
N VAL A 648 -41.05 -19.05 -9.87
CA VAL A 648 -40.04 -18.96 -8.81
C VAL A 648 -40.72 -18.75 -7.46
N GLN A 649 -40.38 -19.55 -6.46
CA GLN A 649 -40.88 -19.35 -5.09
C GLN A 649 -40.33 -18.03 -4.51
N VAL A 650 -41.22 -17.09 -4.21
CA VAL A 650 -40.87 -15.78 -3.62
C VAL A 650 -41.28 -15.66 -2.16
N ASN A 651 -42.18 -16.52 -1.69
CA ASN A 651 -42.53 -16.63 -0.28
C ASN A 651 -42.75 -18.11 0.08
N ALA A 652 -42.06 -18.60 1.12
CA ALA A 652 -42.12 -20.00 1.53
C ALA A 652 -43.38 -20.34 2.34
N ALA A 653 -44.01 -19.38 3.01
CA ALA A 653 -45.17 -19.60 3.85
C ALA A 653 -45.97 -18.30 4.11
N VAL A 654 -47.07 -18.12 3.39
CA VAL A 654 -48.14 -17.17 3.71
C VAL A 654 -49.11 -17.87 4.66
N SER A 655 -49.39 -17.23 5.79
CA SER A 655 -50.29 -17.76 6.83
C SER A 655 -51.72 -17.32 6.62
N PHE A 656 -52.65 -18.26 6.77
CA PHE A 656 -54.09 -18.09 6.76
C PHE A 656 -54.64 -18.51 8.13
N PRO A 657 -54.55 -17.64 9.16
CA PRO A 657 -55.09 -17.92 10.49
C PRO A 657 -56.56 -18.35 10.49
N LYS A 658 -56.93 -19.19 11.46
CA LYS A 658 -58.31 -19.66 11.64
C LYS A 658 -59.27 -18.48 11.85
N THR A 659 -60.34 -18.44 11.05
CA THR A 659 -61.47 -17.53 11.21
C THR A 659 -62.54 -18.16 12.11
N ALA A 660 -63.46 -17.34 12.63
CA ALA A 660 -64.49 -17.82 13.56
C ALA A 660 -65.45 -18.85 12.94
N ALA A 661 -65.76 -18.71 11.65
CA ALA A 661 -66.60 -19.62 10.88
C ALA A 661 -66.24 -19.54 9.38
N TRP A 662 -66.72 -20.50 8.58
CA TRP A 662 -66.53 -20.50 7.12
C TRP A 662 -67.29 -19.36 6.41
N THR A 663 -68.20 -18.68 7.10
CA THR A 663 -68.87 -17.45 6.65
C THR A 663 -68.19 -16.17 7.16
N THR A 664 -67.10 -16.28 7.93
CA THR A 664 -66.31 -15.15 8.42
C THR A 664 -65.09 -14.96 7.54
N TRP A 665 -65.15 -13.93 6.70
CA TRP A 665 -64.10 -13.61 5.73
C TRP A 665 -63.18 -12.52 6.26
N THR A 666 -61.89 -12.73 6.15
CA THR A 666 -60.85 -11.76 6.52
C THR A 666 -59.78 -11.70 5.44
N THR A 667 -58.78 -10.84 5.62
CA THR A 667 -57.65 -10.73 4.70
C THR A 667 -56.35 -11.20 5.35
N THR A 668 -55.43 -11.70 4.53
CA THR A 668 -54.04 -11.91 4.97
C THR A 668 -53.36 -10.58 5.25
N ALA A 669 -52.22 -10.61 5.95
CA ALA A 669 -51.29 -9.48 5.90
C ALA A 669 -50.82 -9.23 4.46
N GLN A 670 -50.32 -8.01 4.19
CA GLN A 670 -49.70 -7.68 2.90
C GLN A 670 -48.43 -8.50 2.71
N ILE A 671 -48.36 -9.23 1.59
CA ILE A 671 -47.20 -10.03 1.21
C ILE A 671 -46.46 -9.31 0.08
N PRO A 672 -45.30 -8.70 0.35
CA PRO A 672 -44.54 -8.00 -0.68
C PRO A 672 -43.92 -9.01 -1.66
N VAL A 673 -44.07 -8.76 -2.95
CA VAL A 673 -43.48 -9.55 -4.02
C VAL A 673 -42.78 -8.70 -5.07
N THR A 674 -41.77 -9.33 -5.63
CA THR A 674 -40.93 -8.90 -6.73
C THR A 674 -41.55 -8.97 -8.14
N LEU A 675 -42.24 -7.98 -8.73
CA LEU A 675 -42.74 -8.10 -10.13
C LEU A 675 -41.82 -7.40 -11.14
N VAL A 676 -41.83 -7.87 -12.39
CA VAL A 676 -41.25 -7.14 -13.54
C VAL A 676 -42.29 -6.29 -14.26
N ALA A 677 -41.84 -5.31 -15.03
CA ALA A 677 -42.69 -4.64 -16.01
C ALA A 677 -43.29 -5.65 -17.01
N GLY A 678 -44.56 -5.48 -17.33
CA GLY A 678 -45.32 -6.39 -18.20
C GLY A 678 -45.97 -7.56 -17.44
N ALA A 679 -46.32 -8.62 -18.15
CA ALA A 679 -47.08 -9.75 -17.59
C ALA A 679 -46.27 -10.57 -16.57
N ASN A 680 -46.92 -10.98 -15.48
CA ASN A 680 -46.40 -11.86 -14.43
C ASN A 680 -47.46 -12.92 -14.11
N LYS A 681 -47.03 -14.12 -13.73
CA LYS A 681 -47.88 -15.18 -13.18
C LYS A 681 -47.66 -15.30 -11.68
N ILE A 682 -48.71 -15.15 -10.89
CA ILE A 682 -48.68 -15.29 -9.43
C ILE A 682 -49.44 -16.57 -9.08
N ARG A 683 -48.82 -17.47 -8.31
CA ARG A 683 -49.44 -18.72 -7.87
C ARG A 683 -49.37 -18.86 -6.36
N LEU A 684 -50.52 -19.03 -5.71
CA LEU A 684 -50.64 -19.45 -4.31
C LEU A 684 -50.75 -20.98 -4.30
N GLU A 685 -49.86 -21.67 -3.60
CA GLU A 685 -49.74 -23.13 -3.68
C GLU A 685 -49.59 -23.80 -2.31
N THR A 686 -50.41 -24.82 -2.04
CA THR A 686 -50.34 -25.63 -0.82
C THR A 686 -49.05 -26.44 -0.76
N THR A 687 -48.49 -26.60 0.43
CA THR A 687 -47.25 -27.36 0.64
C THR A 687 -47.47 -28.72 1.30
N VAL A 688 -48.68 -28.96 1.81
CA VAL A 688 -49.06 -30.19 2.54
C VAL A 688 -50.42 -30.71 2.07
N ALA A 689 -50.66 -32.01 2.25
CA ALA A 689 -51.93 -32.65 1.93
C ALA A 689 -52.93 -32.53 3.09
N ALA A 690 -53.51 -31.35 3.28
CA ALA A 690 -54.48 -31.05 4.34
C ALA A 690 -55.56 -30.07 3.84
N GLU A 691 -56.64 -29.93 4.63
CA GLU A 691 -57.65 -28.88 4.42
C GLU A 691 -56.99 -27.50 4.45
N PHE A 692 -57.30 -26.67 3.46
CA PHE A 692 -56.75 -25.32 3.29
C PHE A 692 -57.83 -24.24 3.41
N ALA A 693 -57.41 -22.98 3.54
CA ALA A 693 -58.33 -21.84 3.52
C ALA A 693 -59.10 -21.74 2.18
N ASN A 694 -60.37 -21.34 2.26
CA ASN A 694 -61.16 -20.96 1.09
C ASN A 694 -60.73 -19.56 0.64
N ILE A 695 -60.32 -19.42 -0.62
CA ILE A 695 -59.78 -18.16 -1.17
C ILE A 695 -60.85 -17.48 -2.03
N ASP A 696 -61.18 -16.25 -1.69
CA ASP A 696 -62.17 -15.42 -2.37
C ASP A 696 -61.50 -14.70 -3.55
N TRP A 697 -60.75 -13.64 -3.26
CA TRP A 697 -59.98 -12.87 -4.25
C TRP A 697 -58.54 -12.63 -3.83
N ILE A 698 -57.74 -12.19 -4.80
CA ILE A 698 -56.43 -11.58 -4.58
C ILE A 698 -56.48 -10.08 -4.91
N GLU A 699 -55.82 -9.28 -4.10
CA GLU A 699 -55.59 -7.86 -4.33
C GLU A 699 -54.08 -7.62 -4.48
N ILE A 700 -53.73 -6.85 -5.51
CA ILE A 700 -52.37 -6.52 -5.89
C ILE A 700 -52.26 -4.99 -5.94
N THR A 701 -51.42 -4.41 -5.07
CA THR A 701 -51.19 -2.97 -5.05
C THR A 701 -49.76 -2.65 -5.46
N GLY A 702 -49.57 -1.73 -6.41
CA GLY A 702 -48.25 -1.28 -6.87
C GLY A 702 -48.34 -0.44 -8.15
N ASN A 703 -47.28 -0.39 -8.97
CA ASN A 703 -47.22 0.48 -10.15
C ASN A 703 -48.21 0.06 -11.25
N ASN A 704 -49.42 0.65 -11.22
CA ASN A 704 -50.50 0.47 -12.20
C ASN A 704 -50.75 -0.99 -12.65
N PRO A 705 -51.01 -1.93 -11.72
CA PRO A 705 -51.32 -3.30 -12.07
C PRO A 705 -52.63 -3.40 -12.85
N THR A 706 -52.66 -4.19 -13.92
CA THR A 706 -53.88 -4.56 -14.65
C THR A 706 -53.96 -6.07 -14.80
N GLU A 707 -55.15 -6.63 -15.07
CA GLU A 707 -55.24 -8.03 -15.46
C GLU A 707 -54.40 -8.28 -16.73
N ALA A 708 -53.68 -9.39 -16.78
CA ALA A 708 -52.98 -9.86 -17.97
C ALA A 708 -53.68 -11.10 -18.54
N SER A 709 -53.43 -11.39 -19.82
CA SER A 709 -53.83 -12.67 -20.41
C SER A 709 -53.09 -13.82 -19.72
N CYS A 710 -53.80 -14.88 -19.40
CA CYS A 710 -53.22 -16.10 -18.81
C CYS A 710 -52.22 -16.82 -19.73
N SER A 711 -52.30 -16.53 -21.03
CA SER A 711 -51.38 -17.02 -22.07
C SER A 711 -50.18 -16.10 -22.32
N ALA A 712 -50.14 -14.91 -21.70
CA ALA A 712 -49.06 -13.95 -21.92
C ALA A 712 -47.70 -14.51 -21.46
N ALA A 713 -46.67 -14.27 -22.27
CA ALA A 713 -45.29 -14.53 -21.86
C ALA A 713 -44.95 -13.64 -20.65
N THR A 714 -44.46 -14.26 -19.58
CA THR A 714 -44.07 -13.54 -18.37
C THR A 714 -42.81 -12.71 -18.64
N GLY A 715 -42.79 -11.45 -18.24
CA GLY A 715 -41.58 -10.64 -18.32
C GLY A 715 -40.46 -11.28 -17.49
N SER A 716 -39.24 -11.25 -18.01
CA SER A 716 -38.10 -11.89 -17.35
C SER A 716 -37.57 -11.01 -16.23
N ARG A 717 -37.75 -11.47 -14.99
CA ARG A 717 -37.05 -10.92 -13.82
C ARG A 717 -35.72 -11.65 -13.75
N ILE A 718 -34.64 -11.00 -14.16
CA ILE A 718 -33.30 -11.52 -13.86
C ILE A 718 -33.10 -11.39 -12.35
N ALA A 719 -33.44 -12.46 -11.63
CA ALA A 719 -33.08 -12.72 -10.25
C ALA A 719 -32.53 -14.15 -10.20
N THR A 720 -31.23 -14.24 -9.95
CA THR A 720 -30.57 -15.29 -9.15
C THR A 720 -31.55 -15.93 -8.13
N GLU A 721 -31.70 -17.26 -7.99
CA GLU A 721 -30.67 -18.26 -7.68
C GLU A 721 -31.17 -19.73 -7.77
N ASN A 722 -30.23 -20.64 -8.07
CA ASN A 722 -30.14 -22.09 -7.73
C ASN A 722 -31.22 -23.07 -8.27
N GLU A 723 -30.91 -24.17 -8.99
CA GLU A 723 -29.72 -25.03 -8.96
C GLU A 723 -29.31 -25.53 -10.34
N THR A 724 -28.09 -25.21 -10.73
CA THR A 724 -27.09 -26.20 -11.12
C THR A 724 -25.76 -25.47 -11.01
N SER A 725 -24.85 -26.05 -10.24
CA SER A 725 -23.46 -25.58 -10.13
C SER A 725 -22.91 -25.27 -11.53
N THR A 726 -22.77 -23.98 -11.84
CA THR A 726 -21.89 -23.49 -12.91
C THR A 726 -20.76 -22.72 -12.27
N MET A 727 -20.13 -23.41 -11.31
CA MET A 727 -18.69 -23.26 -11.15
C MET A 727 -18.01 -23.54 -12.50
N MET A 728 -16.72 -23.24 -12.60
CA MET A 728 -15.87 -24.02 -13.47
C MET A 728 -16.24 -25.50 -13.25
N VAL A 729 -16.83 -26.16 -14.25
CA VAL A 729 -17.09 -27.60 -14.17
C VAL A 729 -15.71 -28.24 -14.07
N GLU A 730 -15.44 -28.79 -12.88
CA GLU A 730 -14.28 -29.59 -12.47
C GLU A 730 -12.95 -29.21 -13.15
N GLY A 731 -12.38 -28.09 -12.71
CA GLY A 731 -11.03 -27.67 -13.03
C GLY A 731 -10.79 -26.24 -12.56
N ALA A 732 -10.04 -26.06 -11.47
CA ALA A 732 -9.58 -24.72 -11.11
C ALA A 732 -8.83 -24.12 -12.32
N PRO A 733 -9.03 -22.82 -12.64
CA PRO A 733 -8.25 -22.20 -13.70
C PRO A 733 -6.77 -22.42 -13.39
N LEU A 734 -6.03 -22.89 -14.38
CA LEU A 734 -4.63 -23.25 -14.20
C LEU A 734 -3.81 -22.74 -15.37
N VAL A 735 -2.55 -22.45 -15.07
CA VAL A 735 -1.56 -22.06 -16.06
C VAL A 735 -0.51 -23.15 -16.13
N VAL A 736 -0.35 -23.76 -17.31
CA VAL A 736 0.59 -24.88 -17.53
C VAL A 736 1.41 -24.71 -18.80
N PRO A 737 2.71 -25.05 -18.79
CA PRO A 737 3.49 -25.41 -17.61
C PRO A 737 3.66 -24.22 -16.66
N ASN A 738 3.77 -24.51 -15.37
CA ASN A 738 4.18 -23.57 -14.31
C ASN A 738 5.06 -24.33 -13.31
N PRO A 739 6.38 -24.06 -13.22
CA PRO A 739 7.10 -23.00 -13.94
C PRO A 739 7.17 -23.22 -15.48
N THR A 740 7.44 -22.15 -16.24
CA THR A 740 7.60 -22.17 -17.70
C THR A 740 8.95 -21.58 -18.12
N THR A 741 9.47 -22.04 -19.26
CA THR A 741 10.65 -21.47 -19.93
C THR A 741 10.29 -20.57 -21.11
N GLY A 742 9.01 -20.37 -21.42
CA GLY A 742 8.63 -19.41 -22.47
C GLY A 742 7.17 -19.37 -22.87
N LEU A 743 6.50 -20.51 -23.03
CA LEU A 743 5.08 -20.57 -23.37
C LEU A 743 4.31 -21.26 -22.23
N SER A 744 3.19 -20.67 -21.83
CA SER A 744 2.20 -21.38 -21.01
C SER A 744 0.81 -21.26 -21.61
N THR A 745 -0.11 -22.02 -21.08
CA THR A 745 -1.52 -21.99 -21.47
C THR A 745 -2.37 -21.79 -20.24
N VAL A 746 -3.20 -20.75 -20.26
CA VAL A 746 -4.29 -20.58 -19.30
C VAL A 746 -5.44 -21.46 -19.73
N ARG A 747 -5.80 -22.44 -18.91
CA ARG A 747 -6.96 -23.30 -19.11
C ARG A 747 -8.08 -22.90 -18.16
N PHE A 748 -9.28 -22.72 -18.69
CA PHE A 748 -10.47 -22.37 -17.91
C PHE A 748 -11.72 -22.97 -18.57
N THR A 749 -12.74 -23.29 -17.77
CA THR A 749 -13.99 -23.90 -18.25
C THR A 749 -15.17 -22.98 -17.96
N LEU A 750 -15.94 -22.63 -19.00
CA LEU A 750 -17.12 -21.81 -18.86
C LEU A 750 -18.39 -22.66 -18.87
N GLY A 751 -19.26 -22.47 -17.88
CA GLY A 751 -20.57 -23.12 -17.85
C GLY A 751 -21.57 -22.54 -18.86
N SER A 752 -21.31 -21.34 -19.40
CA SER A 752 -22.18 -20.66 -20.38
C SER A 752 -21.37 -19.69 -21.25
N GLN A 753 -21.94 -19.27 -22.38
CA GLN A 753 -21.31 -18.26 -23.23
C GLN A 753 -21.26 -16.91 -22.51
N GLN A 754 -20.07 -16.34 -22.37
CA GLN A 754 -19.89 -15.06 -21.67
C GLN A 754 -18.60 -14.34 -22.07
N LYS A 755 -18.55 -13.03 -21.78
CA LYS A 755 -17.35 -12.21 -22.00
C LYS A 755 -16.30 -12.51 -20.94
N VAL A 756 -15.07 -12.76 -21.38
CA VAL A 756 -13.91 -13.00 -20.51
C VAL A 756 -12.79 -12.04 -20.88
N ILE A 757 -12.19 -11.42 -19.86
CA ILE A 757 -11.01 -10.56 -19.99
C ILE A 757 -9.85 -11.22 -19.24
N ILE A 758 -8.79 -11.57 -19.96
CA ILE A 758 -7.59 -12.18 -19.41
C ILE A 758 -6.41 -11.22 -19.60
N ASN A 759 -5.76 -10.87 -18.49
CA ASN A 759 -4.65 -9.92 -18.46
C ASN A 759 -3.43 -10.57 -17.81
N LEU A 760 -2.25 -10.31 -18.35
CA LEU A 760 -0.96 -10.67 -17.79
C LEU A 760 -0.35 -9.44 -17.11
N PHE A 761 0.14 -9.61 -15.89
CA PHE A 761 0.80 -8.59 -15.10
C PHE A 761 2.19 -9.06 -14.66
N SER A 762 3.14 -8.14 -14.55
CA SER A 762 4.42 -8.39 -13.88
C SER A 762 4.26 -8.42 -12.36
N ALA A 763 5.31 -8.86 -11.65
CA ALA A 763 5.29 -9.00 -10.19
C ALA A 763 5.02 -7.69 -9.43
N ASP A 764 5.33 -6.54 -10.04
CA ASP A 764 5.07 -5.18 -9.55
C ASP A 764 3.64 -4.68 -9.85
N GLY A 765 2.78 -5.51 -10.46
CA GLY A 765 1.39 -5.18 -10.76
C GLY A 765 1.17 -4.40 -12.06
N ARG A 766 2.22 -4.14 -12.86
CA ARG A 766 2.07 -3.47 -14.17
C ARG A 766 1.43 -4.42 -15.19
N LEU A 767 0.45 -3.92 -15.95
CA LEU A 767 -0.17 -4.67 -17.05
C LEU A 767 0.87 -4.89 -18.17
N VAL A 768 1.18 -6.15 -18.45
CA VAL A 768 2.10 -6.58 -19.50
C VAL A 768 1.36 -6.73 -20.82
N SER A 769 0.22 -7.44 -20.82
CA SER A 769 -0.61 -7.63 -22.02
C SER A 769 -2.04 -8.08 -21.69
N THR A 770 -2.98 -7.80 -22.59
CA THR A 770 -4.32 -8.39 -22.57
C THR A 770 -4.35 -9.60 -23.50
N LEU A 771 -4.41 -10.79 -22.92
CA LEU A 771 -4.36 -12.07 -23.61
C LEU A 771 -5.71 -12.44 -24.25
N ALA A 772 -6.81 -11.98 -23.66
CA ALA A 772 -8.15 -12.11 -24.24
C ALA A 772 -9.08 -10.99 -23.73
N ASN A 773 -9.94 -10.47 -24.61
CA ASN A 773 -11.05 -9.59 -24.25
C ASN A 773 -12.20 -9.84 -25.22
N ARG A 774 -12.83 -11.00 -25.10
CA ARG A 774 -13.83 -11.48 -26.06
C ARG A 774 -14.86 -12.40 -25.40
N THR A 775 -15.95 -12.66 -26.12
CA THR A 775 -16.93 -13.66 -25.73
C THR A 775 -16.41 -15.05 -26.06
N PHE A 776 -16.50 -15.96 -25.09
CA PHE A 776 -16.18 -17.38 -25.24
C PHE A 776 -17.48 -18.18 -25.09
N ALA A 777 -17.65 -19.24 -25.89
CA ALA A 777 -18.77 -20.17 -25.75
C ALA A 777 -18.70 -20.96 -24.44
N ALA A 778 -19.76 -21.69 -24.08
CA ALA A 778 -19.67 -22.68 -23.01
C ALA A 778 -18.64 -23.77 -23.39
N GLY A 779 -17.92 -24.30 -22.40
CA GLY A 779 -16.88 -25.33 -22.58
C GLY A 779 -15.50 -24.93 -22.06
N THR A 780 -14.52 -25.82 -22.22
CA THR A 780 -13.12 -25.60 -21.83
C THR A 780 -12.37 -24.84 -22.92
N HIS A 781 -11.64 -23.80 -22.50
CA HIS A 781 -10.86 -22.94 -23.37
C HIS A 781 -9.40 -22.93 -22.93
N ALA A 782 -8.53 -22.79 -23.91
CA ALA A 782 -7.10 -22.65 -23.75
C ALA A 782 -6.68 -21.31 -24.39
N VAL A 783 -6.04 -20.44 -23.59
CA VAL A 783 -5.48 -19.18 -24.07
C VAL A 783 -3.97 -19.22 -23.87
N PRO A 784 -3.17 -19.14 -24.95
CA PRO A 784 -1.72 -19.13 -24.82
C PRO A 784 -1.24 -17.85 -24.14
N VAL A 785 -0.16 -17.99 -23.37
CA VAL A 785 0.59 -16.91 -22.75
C VAL A 785 2.00 -16.99 -23.28
N ASP A 786 2.38 -15.98 -24.06
CA ASP A 786 3.73 -15.86 -24.59
C ASP A 786 4.55 -14.94 -23.70
N TYR A 787 5.64 -15.48 -23.14
CA TYR A 787 6.58 -14.75 -22.30
C TYR A 787 7.82 -14.27 -23.08
N LYS A 788 7.79 -14.32 -24.41
CA LYS A 788 8.89 -13.84 -25.25
C LYS A 788 9.19 -12.36 -24.99
N GLY A 789 10.46 -12.09 -24.65
CA GLY A 789 10.95 -10.75 -24.35
C GLY A 789 10.68 -10.29 -22.92
N LEU A 790 10.06 -11.11 -22.08
CA LEU A 790 9.83 -10.83 -20.66
C LEU A 790 11.00 -11.36 -19.80
N GLN A 791 11.33 -10.65 -18.73
CA GLN A 791 12.40 -11.04 -17.79
C GLN A 791 11.98 -12.25 -16.94
N LYS A 792 12.93 -13.11 -16.55
CA LYS A 792 12.69 -14.20 -15.59
C LYS A 792 12.06 -13.65 -14.30
N GLY A 793 11.06 -14.34 -13.77
CA GLY A 793 10.34 -13.85 -12.59
C GLY A 793 8.90 -14.34 -12.48
N VAL A 794 8.21 -13.82 -11.47
CA VAL A 794 6.80 -14.14 -11.21
C VAL A 794 5.91 -13.24 -12.05
N TYR A 795 4.93 -13.83 -12.71
CA TYR A 795 3.88 -13.13 -13.43
C TYR A 795 2.51 -13.54 -12.90
N PHE A 796 1.59 -12.58 -12.88
CA PHE A 796 0.22 -12.80 -12.47
C PHE A 796 -0.72 -12.73 -13.66
N ILE A 797 -1.68 -13.64 -13.73
CA ILE A 797 -2.70 -13.67 -14.77
C ILE A 797 -4.05 -13.45 -14.10
N SER A 798 -4.74 -12.37 -14.45
CA SER A 798 -6.11 -12.14 -13.99
C SER A 798 -7.11 -12.57 -15.06
N ILE A 799 -8.12 -13.33 -14.64
CA ILE A 799 -9.25 -13.78 -15.45
C ILE A 799 -10.49 -13.13 -14.87
N ASN A 800 -11.12 -12.23 -15.62
CA ASN A 800 -12.30 -11.47 -15.22
C ASN A 800 -13.51 -11.92 -16.03
N TYR A 801 -14.59 -12.31 -15.36
CA TYR A 801 -15.85 -12.77 -15.97
C TYR A 801 -17.02 -12.53 -15.01
N ASN A 802 -18.16 -12.02 -15.50
CA ASN A 802 -19.37 -11.72 -14.71
C ASN A 802 -19.11 -10.97 -13.38
N GLY A 803 -18.23 -9.96 -13.41
CA GLY A 803 -17.86 -9.18 -12.21
C GLY A 803 -17.03 -9.95 -11.17
N LYS A 804 -16.64 -11.20 -11.45
CA LYS A 804 -15.72 -12.01 -10.64
C LYS A 804 -14.32 -11.97 -11.23
N GLN A 805 -13.33 -12.05 -10.35
CA GLN A 805 -11.91 -12.11 -10.72
C GLN A 805 -11.26 -13.38 -10.14
N LYS A 806 -10.44 -14.05 -10.95
CA LYS A 806 -9.52 -15.10 -10.51
C LYS A 806 -8.09 -14.71 -10.89
N LEU A 807 -7.17 -14.90 -9.95
CA LEU A 807 -5.75 -14.61 -10.14
C LEU A 807 -4.97 -15.92 -10.15
N LEU A 808 -4.11 -16.09 -11.15
CA LEU A 808 -3.17 -17.20 -11.25
C LEU A 808 -1.75 -16.65 -11.21
N GLN A 809 -0.82 -17.44 -10.70
CA GLN A 809 0.61 -17.15 -10.73
C GLN A 809 1.29 -18.08 -11.72
N ASN A 810 2.26 -17.57 -12.47
CA ASN A 810 3.18 -18.38 -13.27
C ASN A 810 4.63 -17.90 -13.10
N ILE A 811 5.57 -18.82 -12.99
CA ILE A 811 7.00 -18.50 -12.83
C ILE A 811 7.70 -18.70 -14.18
N LEU A 812 8.29 -17.65 -14.73
CA LEU A 812 9.16 -17.72 -15.91
C LEU A 812 10.61 -17.97 -15.46
N THR A 813 11.18 -19.11 -15.81
CA THR A 813 12.49 -19.60 -15.32
C THR A 813 13.53 -19.76 -16.43
N ARG A 814 13.43 -18.97 -17.52
CA ARG A 814 14.33 -19.03 -18.69
C ARG A 814 15.81 -19.19 -18.35
#